data_AF-A0A7X7GDV1-F1
#
_entry.id   AF-A0A7X7GDV1-F1
#
_cell.length_a   1.000
_cell.length_b   1.000
_cell.length_c   1.000
_cell.angle_alpha   90.00
_cell.angle_beta   90.00
_cell.angle_gamma   90.00
#
_symmetry.space_group_name_H-M   'P 1'
#
loop_
_entity.id
_entity.type
_entity.pdbx_description
1 polymer ?
#
loop_
_entity_poly.entity_id
_entity_poly.type
_entity_poly.pdbx_seq_one_letter_code
_entity_poly.pdbx_strand_id
1 'polypeptide(L)'
;MSGSFGHAGYRLRVDLTNRRWKVEEIPADYARKWMGGRGYNMEVLFREVPVDADPRGPENKLMFGVGPITGTSFPGSRINASGKSPHTGYLGDSNAGGHFSAEMKYAGFDQLIFEGTADKPVYVRIVDHEVEIRDASHLWNLDTWETQAALRRELHDHTVQVACCGTAAVNGVSYACVMTNNARAMGRTGMGTLMASKNLKAVALSGSGSVRVAEPEKFQRLINYFYRALYNHSNYQERGITGTTNLIRLEQAVGILPYRHFQSGVYEGWVGVSGEKAAAEYNVKRKGCFSCISPCSRYYVVPGGFDGEQCRAEGPEFETLAAFTVRTGNPDLKLAYKCAEVVNRAGLDSITVTEAISWAQELFQRGYLTEKDCDGLDLTWGNGRAVYELLHKIIRREGFGDVLADGVVRASERLGMGRELCMEAKNLEIFEADVRGLKAYGLGNAVASRGADHQRADPFFEMSGRTQEALERFGSENCALQAPWQGKAKMLAWFEEMCALADCLSYCKIIGVSMETVQEPMARDLFRYATGFDVDIEEMLRIGERINNLERAMLVRWGLSRKDDYLPRRFREEPMGDDCGPAAGLVFENEQMLDEYYPFRGWDPVTGWPTEQKLRELDLDFVVDDLATRGIILTKDYTSESDTVATVGDETQVNGDPTLAHTTARWMHLAQMLGDSEEYVHLFKTVAAEDEEEDAVAGGNTGTKVVINKRLVVDPELCTGCRACEMGCSFVHENEYSPSLARLHVVKLEESGVDRPIVCLRCAKAPCAAVCPVDAITQDPVTRLVSVDPDTCVGCGLCAEVCVSGVIQLHPRTEVPLLCDLCGGDPECARRCPTGALVAVEGRDHAAKKTREQAGRRTERQLAKVWGSADAKRPVDRPMTPPDPETGIPIKPPKIFKGNPPPPLEDRVKYDLFEEEN
;
A
#
# COMPACT_ATOMS: atom_id res chain seq x y z
N MET A 1 -20.89 3.75 24.01
CA MET A 1 -20.68 2.90 22.81
C MET A 1 -20.42 1.48 23.29
N SER A 2 -21.36 0.56 23.09
CA SER A 2 -21.12 -0.89 23.24
C SER A 2 -20.10 -1.29 22.18
N GLY A 3 -18.83 -1.37 22.55
CA GLY A 3 -17.72 -1.19 21.61
C GLY A 3 -17.48 -2.38 20.69
N SER A 4 -17.54 -2.17 19.38
CA SER A 4 -16.83 -2.98 18.41
C SER A 4 -15.31 -2.88 18.65
N PHE A 5 -14.59 -3.98 18.45
CA PHE A 5 -13.13 -4.03 18.49
C PHE A 5 -12.58 -4.13 17.08
N GLY A 6 -11.44 -3.48 16.83
CA GLY A 6 -10.81 -3.31 15.51
C GLY A 6 -11.61 -2.39 14.58
N HIS A 7 -12.88 -2.73 14.35
CA HIS A 7 -13.86 -1.88 13.67
C HIS A 7 -14.24 -0.65 14.51
N ALA A 8 -14.50 0.46 13.83
CA ALA A 8 -15.11 1.63 14.46
C ALA A 8 -16.64 1.42 14.47
N GLY A 9 -17.15 0.63 13.52
CA GLY A 9 -18.53 0.20 13.44
C GLY A 9 -19.42 1.13 12.64
N TYR A 10 -18.86 2.11 11.92
CA TYR A 10 -19.65 3.11 11.20
C TYR A 10 -19.17 3.35 9.77
N ARG A 11 -20.14 3.61 8.88
CA ARG A 11 -19.90 4.22 7.57
C ARG A 11 -20.51 5.62 7.49
N LEU A 12 -19.82 6.55 6.86
CA LEU A 12 -20.32 7.88 6.54
C LEU A 12 -20.78 7.92 5.08
N ARG A 13 -22.02 8.31 4.84
CA ARG A 13 -22.54 8.62 3.50
C ARG A 13 -22.68 10.12 3.34
N VAL A 14 -22.19 10.67 2.24
CA VAL A 14 -22.26 12.09 1.90
C VAL A 14 -22.91 12.23 0.53
N ASP A 15 -24.11 12.81 0.52
CA ASP A 15 -24.87 13.16 -0.67
C ASP A 15 -24.49 14.59 -1.07
N LEU A 16 -23.63 14.71 -2.08
CA LEU A 16 -23.07 15.97 -2.54
C LEU A 16 -24.10 16.85 -3.24
N THR A 17 -25.10 16.23 -3.88
CA THR A 17 -26.18 16.94 -4.57
C THR A 17 -27.07 17.68 -3.57
N ASN A 18 -27.53 16.97 -2.54
CA ASN A 18 -28.44 17.53 -1.52
C ASN A 18 -27.69 18.14 -0.32
N ARG A 19 -26.36 18.11 -0.34
CA ARG A 19 -25.46 18.63 0.70
C ARG A 19 -25.80 18.12 2.11
N ARG A 20 -26.07 16.82 2.22
CA ARG A 20 -26.42 16.15 3.48
C ARG A 20 -25.53 14.93 3.69
N TRP A 21 -25.44 14.48 4.93
CA TRP A 21 -24.70 13.28 5.29
C TRP A 21 -25.46 12.44 6.30
N LYS A 22 -25.08 11.17 6.40
CA LYS A 22 -25.63 10.21 7.35
C LYS A 22 -24.51 9.29 7.84
N VAL A 23 -24.46 9.10 9.16
CA VAL A 23 -23.65 8.06 9.77
C VAL A 23 -24.52 6.82 9.94
N GLU A 24 -24.05 5.68 9.45
CA GLU A 24 -24.75 4.40 9.54
C GLU A 24 -23.89 3.40 10.31
N GLU A 25 -24.51 2.65 11.21
CA GLU A 25 -23.86 1.55 11.91
C GLU A 25 -23.65 0.38 10.93
N ILE A 26 -22.51 -0.29 11.05
CA ILE A 26 -22.16 -1.48 10.29
C ILE A 26 -22.46 -2.69 11.18
N PRO A 27 -23.41 -3.55 10.82
CA PRO A 27 -23.74 -4.75 11.57
C PRO A 27 -22.56 -5.73 11.69
N ALA A 28 -22.49 -6.47 12.81
CA ALA A 28 -21.38 -7.38 13.09
C ALA A 28 -21.29 -8.56 12.11
N ASP A 29 -22.44 -9.08 11.64
CA ASP A 29 -22.52 -10.12 10.61
C ASP A 29 -21.99 -9.62 9.25
N TYR A 30 -22.31 -8.37 8.89
CA TYR A 30 -21.75 -7.71 7.71
C TYR A 30 -20.23 -7.55 7.85
N ALA A 31 -19.75 -7.12 9.03
CA ALA A 31 -18.33 -6.97 9.31
C ALA A 31 -17.57 -8.31 9.27
N ARG A 32 -18.14 -9.39 9.79
CA ARG A 32 -17.58 -10.74 9.69
C ARG A 32 -17.52 -11.22 8.23
N LYS A 33 -18.60 -11.03 7.46
CA LYS A 33 -18.72 -11.51 6.07
C LYS A 33 -17.79 -10.81 5.08
N TRP A 34 -17.62 -9.50 5.24
CA TRP A 34 -16.89 -8.66 4.27
C TRP A 34 -15.59 -8.07 4.79
N MET A 35 -15.30 -8.25 6.08
CA MET A 35 -14.06 -7.91 6.79
C MET A 35 -13.68 -6.42 6.82
N GLY A 36 -13.93 -5.62 5.79
CA GLY A 36 -13.52 -4.21 5.71
C GLY A 36 -12.95 -3.86 4.34
N GLY A 37 -12.34 -2.68 4.23
CA GLY A 37 -11.52 -2.29 3.08
C GLY A 37 -12.19 -2.52 1.71
N ARG A 38 -11.49 -3.28 0.85
CA ARG A 38 -11.99 -3.69 -0.47
C ARG A 38 -13.31 -4.45 -0.39
N GLY A 39 -13.52 -5.33 0.59
CA GLY A 39 -14.75 -6.12 0.73
C GLY A 39 -16.00 -5.25 0.92
N TYR A 40 -15.93 -4.25 1.82
CA TYR A 40 -17.03 -3.30 2.02
C TYR A 40 -17.31 -2.48 0.75
N ASN A 41 -16.26 -2.05 0.04
CA ASN A 41 -16.41 -1.26 -1.16
C ASN A 41 -17.01 -2.07 -2.31
N MET A 42 -16.57 -3.33 -2.51
CA MET A 42 -17.07 -4.17 -3.59
C MET A 42 -18.52 -4.57 -3.37
N GLU A 43 -18.93 -4.84 -2.14
CA GLU A 43 -20.33 -5.17 -1.85
C GLU A 43 -21.26 -3.99 -2.16
N VAL A 44 -20.88 -2.78 -1.75
CA VAL A 44 -21.64 -1.56 -2.08
C VAL A 44 -21.62 -1.28 -3.59
N LEU A 45 -20.47 -1.44 -4.25
CA LEU A 45 -20.34 -1.26 -5.70
C LEU A 45 -21.27 -2.21 -6.48
N PHE A 46 -21.38 -3.47 -6.03
CA PHE A 46 -22.26 -4.44 -6.67
C PHE A 46 -23.73 -4.03 -6.52
N ARG A 47 -24.15 -3.75 -5.28
CA ARG A 47 -25.55 -3.54 -4.93
C ARG A 47 -26.11 -2.19 -5.32
N GLU A 48 -25.30 -1.14 -5.23
CA GLU A 48 -25.80 0.23 -5.25
C GLU A 48 -25.40 1.03 -6.49
N VAL A 49 -24.39 0.60 -7.25
CA VAL A 49 -24.00 1.30 -8.49
C VAL A 49 -24.64 0.59 -9.70
N PRO A 50 -25.51 1.27 -10.47
CA PRO A 50 -26.11 0.71 -11.66
C PRO A 50 -25.08 0.22 -12.67
N VAL A 51 -25.39 -0.87 -13.38
CA VAL A 51 -24.50 -1.45 -14.40
C VAL A 51 -24.23 -0.46 -15.51
N ASP A 52 -25.25 0.27 -15.94
CA ASP A 52 -25.28 1.28 -16.99
C ASP A 52 -24.92 2.70 -16.53
N ALA A 53 -24.53 2.86 -15.25
CA ALA A 53 -24.03 4.13 -14.72
C ALA A 53 -22.92 4.71 -15.62
N ASP A 54 -23.00 5.99 -15.95
CA ASP A 54 -21.87 6.75 -16.47
C ASP A 54 -20.76 6.72 -15.40
N PRO A 55 -19.55 6.25 -15.72
CA PRO A 55 -18.43 6.29 -14.80
C PRO A 55 -18.13 7.68 -14.22
N ARG A 56 -18.55 8.77 -14.88
CA ARG A 56 -18.40 10.16 -14.39
C ARG A 56 -19.71 10.73 -13.83
N GLY A 57 -20.81 9.97 -13.88
CA GLY A 57 -22.15 10.39 -13.52
C GLY A 57 -22.43 10.47 -12.00
N PRO A 58 -23.55 11.10 -11.62
CA PRO A 58 -23.97 11.26 -10.22
C PRO A 58 -24.33 9.93 -9.53
N GLU A 59 -24.78 8.93 -10.27
CA GLU A 59 -25.16 7.58 -9.80
C GLU A 59 -23.96 6.70 -9.46
N ASN A 60 -22.78 7.00 -10.00
CA ASN A 60 -21.55 6.35 -9.58
C ASN A 60 -21.20 6.78 -8.13
N LYS A 61 -20.46 5.95 -7.40
CA LYS A 61 -20.05 6.24 -6.02
C LYS A 61 -18.54 6.25 -5.91
N LEU A 62 -18.00 7.23 -5.19
CA LEU A 62 -16.60 7.22 -4.74
C LEU A 62 -16.59 6.74 -3.30
N MET A 63 -15.91 5.62 -3.04
CA MET A 63 -15.92 4.98 -1.73
C MET A 63 -14.50 4.83 -1.21
N PHE A 64 -14.27 5.18 0.04
CA PHE A 64 -13.04 4.88 0.76
C PHE A 64 -13.32 3.83 1.82
N GLY A 65 -12.56 2.74 1.84
CA GLY A 65 -12.73 1.64 2.80
C GLY A 65 -11.44 1.30 3.50
N VAL A 66 -11.53 0.99 4.80
CA VAL A 66 -10.40 0.54 5.64
C VAL A 66 -10.78 -0.72 6.44
N GLY A 67 -9.76 -1.46 6.88
CA GLY A 67 -9.89 -2.70 7.62
C GLY A 67 -9.73 -2.56 9.14
N PRO A 68 -10.02 -3.63 9.90
CA PRO A 68 -10.07 -3.62 11.36
C PRO A 68 -8.72 -3.42 12.05
N ILE A 69 -7.59 -3.67 11.37
CA ILE A 69 -6.25 -3.43 11.95
C ILE A 69 -5.65 -2.08 11.56
N THR A 70 -6.36 -1.28 10.75
CA THR A 70 -5.96 0.08 10.38
C THR A 70 -5.84 0.95 11.64
N GLY A 71 -4.79 1.78 11.72
CA GLY A 71 -4.60 2.66 12.89
C GLY A 71 -4.15 1.94 14.17
N THR A 72 -3.79 0.66 14.10
CA THR A 72 -3.11 -0.06 15.19
C THR A 72 -1.58 0.02 15.05
N SER A 73 -0.84 -0.66 15.93
CA SER A 73 0.61 -0.82 15.79
C SER A 73 1.04 -1.76 14.66
N PHE A 74 0.11 -2.47 13.99
CA PHE A 74 0.43 -3.30 12.83
C PHE A 74 0.96 -2.40 11.68
N PRO A 75 2.11 -2.74 11.07
CA PRO A 75 2.82 -1.81 10.21
C PRO A 75 2.16 -1.66 8.83
N GLY A 76 2.17 -0.43 8.31
CA GLY A 76 1.85 -0.16 6.90
C GLY A 76 0.35 -0.13 6.60
N SER A 77 -0.44 0.58 7.40
CA SER A 77 -1.88 0.74 7.16
C SER A 77 -2.19 1.26 5.75
N ARG A 78 -3.27 0.73 5.14
CA ARG A 78 -3.68 1.01 3.76
C ARG A 78 -5.13 1.50 3.68
N ILE A 79 -5.54 1.95 2.48
CA ILE A 79 -6.92 2.35 2.15
C ILE A 79 -7.24 1.97 0.71
N ASN A 80 -8.49 1.59 0.45
CA ASN A 80 -9.02 1.37 -0.89
C ASN A 80 -9.98 2.49 -1.29
N ALA A 81 -9.76 3.09 -2.46
CA ALA A 81 -10.69 3.98 -3.13
C ALA A 81 -11.34 3.23 -4.31
N SER A 82 -12.67 3.14 -4.34
CA SER A 82 -13.37 2.31 -5.32
C SER A 82 -14.62 3.00 -5.89
N GLY A 83 -15.03 2.55 -7.06
CA GLY A 83 -16.19 3.04 -7.82
C GLY A 83 -16.24 2.38 -9.21
N LYS A 84 -17.17 2.79 -10.08
CA LYS A 84 -17.07 2.44 -11.51
C LYS A 84 -15.94 3.27 -12.14
N SER A 85 -15.02 2.63 -12.83
CA SER A 85 -13.77 3.23 -13.33
C SER A 85 -14.01 4.21 -14.49
N PRO A 86 -13.65 5.50 -14.37
CA PRO A 86 -13.69 6.45 -15.50
C PRO A 86 -12.71 6.13 -16.63
N HIS A 87 -11.72 5.29 -16.35
CA HIS A 87 -10.70 4.88 -17.29
C HIS A 87 -11.12 3.63 -18.07
N THR A 88 -11.43 2.56 -17.36
CA THR A 88 -11.69 1.23 -17.95
C THR A 88 -13.16 1.02 -18.33
N GLY A 89 -14.07 1.75 -17.67
CA GLY A 89 -15.52 1.57 -17.80
C GLY A 89 -16.11 0.45 -16.94
N TYR A 90 -15.28 -0.33 -16.25
CA TYR A 90 -15.68 -1.48 -15.43
C TYR A 90 -15.42 -1.22 -13.94
N LEU A 91 -14.86 -2.19 -13.23
CA LEU A 91 -14.49 -2.09 -11.82
C LEU A 91 -13.32 -1.12 -11.64
N GLY A 92 -13.50 -0.14 -10.75
CA GLY A 92 -12.45 0.74 -10.27
C GLY A 92 -12.16 0.46 -8.80
N ASP A 93 -10.90 0.18 -8.50
CA ASP A 93 -10.40 0.03 -7.14
C ASP A 93 -8.91 0.36 -7.13
N SER A 94 -8.49 1.17 -6.17
CA SER A 94 -7.12 1.66 -6.06
C SER A 94 -6.70 1.74 -4.60
N ASN A 95 -5.44 1.42 -4.31
CA ASN A 95 -4.97 1.32 -2.94
C ASN A 95 -3.77 2.24 -2.67
N ALA A 96 -3.76 2.90 -1.50
CA ALA A 96 -2.65 3.75 -1.06
C ALA A 96 -2.26 3.48 0.39
N GLY A 97 -1.03 3.90 0.73
CA GLY A 97 -0.56 3.99 2.11
C GLY A 97 -0.74 5.41 2.66
N GLY A 98 0.30 5.92 3.33
CA GLY A 98 0.24 7.23 3.99
C GLY A 98 -0.39 7.16 5.37
N HIS A 99 -1.09 8.21 5.76
CA HIS A 99 -1.67 8.37 7.11
C HIS A 99 -3.18 8.63 7.10
N PHE A 100 -3.78 8.89 5.94
CA PHE A 100 -5.22 9.18 5.82
C PHE A 100 -6.10 8.04 6.34
N SER A 101 -5.71 6.78 6.12
CA SER A 101 -6.47 5.61 6.56
C SER A 101 -6.57 5.50 8.09
N ALA A 102 -5.47 5.72 8.79
CA ALA A 102 -5.44 5.73 10.25
C ALA A 102 -6.27 6.89 10.80
N GLU A 103 -6.13 8.08 10.23
CA GLU A 103 -6.93 9.25 10.64
C GLU A 103 -8.44 9.03 10.46
N MET A 104 -8.83 8.36 9.37
CA MET A 104 -10.22 7.95 9.12
C MET A 104 -10.74 7.00 10.18
N LYS A 105 -9.89 6.07 10.60
CA LYS A 105 -10.19 5.14 11.67
C LYS A 105 -10.41 5.87 13.00
N TYR A 106 -9.53 6.81 13.33
CA TYR A 106 -9.61 7.60 14.56
C TYR A 106 -10.81 8.56 14.57
N ALA A 107 -11.27 9.01 13.41
CA ALA A 107 -12.49 9.79 13.28
C ALA A 107 -13.77 8.93 13.47
N GLY A 108 -13.63 7.61 13.59
CA GLY A 108 -14.73 6.69 13.88
C GLY A 108 -15.36 6.03 12.66
N PHE A 109 -14.68 5.98 11.50
CA PHE A 109 -15.24 5.40 10.28
C PHE A 109 -14.42 4.23 9.72
N ASP A 110 -15.14 3.19 9.27
CA ASP A 110 -14.61 2.08 8.46
C ASP A 110 -14.82 2.31 6.96
N GLN A 111 -15.81 3.14 6.59
CA GLN A 111 -16.10 3.46 5.20
C GLN A 111 -16.62 4.90 5.02
N LEU A 112 -16.18 5.58 3.97
CA LEU A 112 -16.75 6.85 3.50
C LEU A 112 -17.34 6.63 2.10
N ILE A 113 -18.55 7.11 1.84
CA ILE A 113 -19.24 6.96 0.55
C ILE A 113 -19.70 8.34 0.09
N PHE A 114 -19.26 8.75 -1.09
CA PHE A 114 -19.67 10.00 -1.74
C PHE A 114 -20.54 9.71 -2.96
N GLU A 115 -21.75 10.27 -2.97
CA GLU A 115 -22.75 10.07 -4.01
C GLU A 115 -23.31 11.41 -4.51
N GLY A 116 -23.92 11.40 -5.70
CA GLY A 116 -24.35 12.62 -6.38
C GLY A 116 -23.16 13.45 -6.89
N THR A 117 -23.44 14.71 -7.20
CA THR A 117 -22.49 15.71 -7.71
C THR A 117 -22.84 17.07 -7.12
N ALA A 118 -21.84 17.76 -6.55
CA ALA A 118 -22.06 19.10 -6.03
C ALA A 118 -22.29 20.11 -7.17
N ASP A 119 -23.03 21.18 -6.91
CA ASP A 119 -23.36 22.26 -7.85
C ASP A 119 -22.14 23.13 -8.23
N LYS A 120 -21.09 23.10 -7.40
CA LYS A 120 -19.82 23.79 -7.58
C LYS A 120 -18.69 23.00 -6.89
N PRO A 121 -17.42 23.32 -7.13
CA PRO A 121 -16.31 22.72 -6.40
C PRO A 121 -16.47 22.81 -4.88
N VAL A 122 -16.38 21.66 -4.21
CA VAL A 122 -16.45 21.53 -2.75
C VAL A 122 -15.30 20.70 -2.20
N TYR A 123 -15.03 20.85 -0.91
CA TYR A 123 -14.28 19.86 -0.14
C TYR A 123 -15.10 19.46 1.09
N VAL A 124 -14.91 18.23 1.55
CA VAL A 124 -15.59 17.72 2.74
C VAL A 124 -14.61 17.72 3.91
N ARG A 125 -14.96 18.45 4.98
CA ARG A 125 -14.22 18.44 6.24
C ARG A 125 -14.90 17.46 7.19
N ILE A 126 -14.12 16.59 7.81
CA ILE A 126 -14.57 15.62 8.80
C ILE A 126 -13.67 15.78 10.03
N VAL A 127 -14.28 16.08 11.17
CA VAL A 127 -13.63 16.08 12.49
C VAL A 127 -14.43 15.16 13.39
N ASP A 128 -13.90 13.97 13.62
CA ASP A 128 -14.66 12.88 14.23
C ASP A 128 -16.02 12.70 13.49
N HIS A 129 -17.15 12.85 14.17
CA HIS A 129 -18.48 12.73 13.56
C HIS A 129 -19.05 14.07 13.04
N GLU A 130 -18.33 15.18 13.19
CA GLU A 130 -18.72 16.48 12.63
C GLU A 130 -18.30 16.55 11.16
N VAL A 131 -19.29 16.74 10.27
CA VAL A 131 -19.07 16.76 8.82
C VAL A 131 -19.54 18.09 8.26
N GLU A 132 -18.72 18.70 7.41
CA GLU A 132 -19.05 19.95 6.72
C GLU A 132 -18.69 19.85 5.25
N ILE A 133 -19.60 20.29 4.36
CA ILE A 133 -19.35 20.42 2.93
C ILE A 133 -19.06 21.89 2.64
N ARG A 134 -17.81 22.22 2.37
CA ARG A 134 -17.29 23.59 2.22
C ARG A 134 -16.96 23.91 0.77
N ASP A 135 -16.91 25.21 0.43
CA ASP A 135 -16.51 25.67 -0.90
C ASP A 135 -15.04 25.35 -1.18
N ALA A 136 -14.73 24.89 -2.40
CA ALA A 136 -13.37 24.60 -2.84
C ALA A 136 -13.03 25.28 -4.18
N SER A 137 -13.74 26.35 -4.54
CA SER A 137 -13.54 27.03 -5.83
C SER A 137 -12.12 27.61 -5.93
N HIS A 138 -11.56 28.08 -4.82
CA HIS A 138 -10.18 28.57 -4.71
C HIS A 138 -9.12 27.46 -4.79
N LEU A 139 -9.52 26.20 -4.58
CA LEU A 139 -8.62 25.04 -4.65
C LEU A 139 -8.67 24.33 -6.01
N TRP A 140 -9.71 24.55 -6.81
CA TRP A 140 -10.05 23.71 -7.95
C TRP A 140 -8.87 23.46 -8.90
N ASN A 141 -8.20 24.54 -9.32
CA ASN A 141 -7.08 24.49 -10.29
C ASN A 141 -5.70 24.32 -9.63
N LEU A 142 -5.63 24.17 -8.31
CA LEU A 142 -4.38 23.88 -7.61
C LEU A 142 -3.99 22.42 -7.84
N ASP A 143 -2.69 22.17 -7.85
CA ASP A 143 -2.18 20.80 -7.85
C ASP A 143 -2.37 20.11 -6.48
N THR A 144 -2.02 18.83 -6.37
CA THR A 144 -2.29 18.04 -5.16
C THR A 144 -1.49 18.52 -3.95
N TRP A 145 -0.29 19.08 -4.15
CA TRP A 145 0.55 19.56 -3.05
C TRP A 145 0.05 20.91 -2.56
N GLU A 146 -0.22 21.81 -3.49
CA GLU A 146 -0.78 23.13 -3.22
C GLU A 146 -2.14 23.05 -2.54
N THR A 147 -3.00 22.11 -2.97
CA THR A 147 -4.31 21.85 -2.35
C THR A 147 -4.16 21.45 -0.88
N GLN A 148 -3.30 20.47 -0.58
CA GLN A 148 -3.09 20.02 0.80
C GLN A 148 -2.46 21.12 1.68
N ALA A 149 -1.50 21.89 1.13
CA ALA A 149 -0.88 23.01 1.84
C ALA A 149 -1.86 24.16 2.09
N ALA A 150 -2.74 24.46 1.13
CA ALA A 150 -3.80 25.45 1.29
C ALA A 150 -4.78 25.03 2.40
N LEU A 151 -5.26 23.78 2.39
CA LEU A 151 -6.20 23.28 3.40
C LEU A 151 -5.61 23.30 4.82
N ARG A 152 -4.35 22.90 5.00
CA ARG A 152 -3.68 22.99 6.31
C ARG A 152 -3.63 24.43 6.85
N ARG A 153 -3.37 25.41 5.96
CA ARG A 153 -3.36 26.83 6.33
C ARG A 153 -4.75 27.36 6.65
N GLU A 154 -5.73 27.02 5.81
CA GLU A 154 -7.14 27.43 5.98
C GLU A 154 -7.76 26.87 7.26
N LEU A 155 -7.45 25.62 7.60
CA LEU A 155 -7.99 24.94 8.79
C LEU A 155 -7.18 25.23 10.06
N HIS A 156 -6.03 25.91 9.94
CA HIS A 156 -5.07 26.09 11.04
C HIS A 156 -4.67 24.78 11.74
N ASP A 157 -4.62 23.70 10.97
CA ASP A 157 -4.32 22.35 11.44
C ASP A 157 -3.24 21.73 10.55
N HIS A 158 -2.06 21.49 11.12
CA HIS A 158 -0.95 20.82 10.43
C HIS A 158 -1.03 19.28 10.51
N THR A 159 -1.92 18.75 11.33
CA THR A 159 -2.11 17.32 11.58
C THR A 159 -3.20 16.70 10.71
N VAL A 160 -4.13 17.51 10.19
CA VAL A 160 -5.17 17.09 9.23
C VAL A 160 -4.59 16.25 8.09
N GLN A 161 -5.24 15.12 7.81
CA GLN A 161 -4.95 14.30 6.64
C GLN A 161 -5.89 14.68 5.51
N VAL A 162 -5.36 14.71 4.28
CA VAL A 162 -6.11 15.17 3.11
C VAL A 162 -5.96 14.16 1.99
N ALA A 163 -7.09 13.74 1.43
CA ALA A 163 -7.18 13.04 0.15
C ALA A 163 -7.74 14.02 -0.89
N CYS A 164 -7.08 14.20 -2.03
CA CYS A 164 -7.49 15.18 -3.03
C CYS A 164 -7.22 14.72 -4.47
N CYS A 165 -7.94 15.31 -5.42
CA CYS A 165 -7.68 15.15 -6.84
C CYS A 165 -6.83 16.32 -7.37
N GLY A 166 -5.95 16.04 -8.33
CA GLY A 166 -5.03 17.03 -8.91
C GLY A 166 -5.55 17.67 -10.20
N THR A 167 -4.67 18.42 -10.86
CA THR A 167 -4.98 19.12 -12.12
C THR A 167 -5.33 18.15 -13.25
N ALA A 168 -4.72 16.95 -13.30
CA ALA A 168 -5.06 15.96 -14.31
C ALA A 168 -6.54 15.52 -14.22
N ALA A 169 -7.03 15.30 -13.00
CA ALA A 169 -8.42 14.93 -12.75
C ALA A 169 -9.39 16.07 -13.11
N VAL A 170 -9.04 17.31 -12.76
CA VAL A 170 -9.84 18.51 -13.05
C VAL A 170 -9.92 18.79 -14.54
N ASN A 171 -8.83 18.52 -15.28
CA ASN A 171 -8.83 18.55 -16.74
C ASN A 171 -9.47 17.29 -17.36
N GLY A 172 -9.97 16.36 -16.54
CA GLY A 172 -10.75 15.21 -16.98
C GLY A 172 -9.95 14.03 -17.53
N VAL A 173 -8.62 13.98 -17.39
CA VAL A 173 -7.78 12.82 -17.78
C VAL A 173 -8.36 11.55 -17.16
N SER A 174 -8.56 10.48 -17.93
CA SER A 174 -9.38 9.34 -17.45
C SER A 174 -8.71 8.52 -16.36
N TYR A 175 -7.38 8.51 -16.29
CA TYR A 175 -6.53 7.77 -15.35
C TYR A 175 -5.88 8.67 -14.30
N ALA A 176 -6.60 9.67 -13.81
CA ALA A 176 -6.12 10.53 -12.72
C ALA A 176 -6.33 9.87 -11.34
N CYS A 177 -5.42 10.16 -10.41
CA CYS A 177 -5.35 9.55 -9.08
C CYS A 177 -6.05 10.40 -8.02
N VAL A 178 -6.46 9.75 -6.92
CA VAL A 178 -6.60 10.44 -5.63
C VAL A 178 -5.25 10.39 -4.93
N MET A 179 -4.80 11.51 -4.38
CA MET A 179 -3.49 11.64 -3.73
C MET A 179 -3.63 11.99 -2.24
N THR A 180 -2.81 11.37 -1.40
CA THR A 180 -2.61 11.71 0.02
C THR A 180 -1.12 11.89 0.32
N ASN A 181 -0.78 12.64 1.37
CA ASN A 181 0.60 12.84 1.84
C ASN A 181 1.59 13.19 0.69
N ASN A 182 1.16 14.01 -0.27
CA ASN A 182 1.87 14.46 -1.48
C ASN A 182 2.23 13.40 -2.53
N ALA A 183 2.52 12.15 -2.15
CA ALA A 183 3.05 11.13 -3.06
C ALA A 183 2.41 9.74 -2.87
N ARG A 184 1.34 9.61 -2.08
CA ARG A 184 0.63 8.34 -1.87
C ARG A 184 -0.59 8.31 -2.79
N ALA A 185 -0.47 7.55 -3.87
CA ALA A 185 -1.46 7.51 -4.94
C ALA A 185 -2.42 6.33 -4.78
N MET A 186 -3.71 6.61 -4.76
CA MET A 186 -4.75 5.67 -5.21
C MET A 186 -4.75 5.74 -6.73
N GLY A 187 -3.76 5.07 -7.32
CA GLY A 187 -3.19 5.44 -8.62
C GLY A 187 -4.04 5.11 -9.82
N ARG A 188 -4.53 3.87 -9.90
CA ARG A 188 -5.06 3.28 -11.12
C ARG A 188 -6.58 3.41 -11.21
N THR A 189 -7.15 3.11 -12.39
CA THR A 189 -8.61 3.08 -12.65
C THR A 189 -9.33 4.44 -12.57
N GLY A 190 -8.61 5.56 -12.45
CA GLY A 190 -9.21 6.89 -12.62
C GLY A 190 -10.03 7.42 -11.44
N MET A 191 -9.74 6.98 -10.21
CA MET A 191 -10.52 7.41 -9.03
C MET A 191 -10.41 8.91 -8.75
N GLY A 192 -9.31 9.56 -9.15
CA GLY A 192 -9.19 11.02 -9.09
C GLY A 192 -10.18 11.73 -10.03
N THR A 193 -10.36 11.18 -11.23
CA THR A 193 -11.33 11.68 -12.22
C THR A 193 -12.75 11.52 -11.74
N LEU A 194 -13.07 10.39 -11.09
CA LEU A 194 -14.37 10.17 -10.44
C LEU A 194 -14.59 11.17 -9.30
N MET A 195 -13.56 11.43 -8.50
CA MET A 195 -13.61 12.44 -7.44
C MET A 195 -13.90 13.84 -8.02
N ALA A 196 -13.19 14.24 -9.08
CA ALA A 196 -13.42 15.51 -9.76
C ALA A 196 -14.78 15.61 -10.46
N SER A 197 -15.31 14.54 -11.06
CA SER A 197 -16.61 14.56 -11.75
C SER A 197 -17.78 14.81 -10.79
N LYS A 198 -17.58 14.57 -9.49
CA LYS A 198 -18.52 14.91 -8.42
C LYS A 198 -18.39 16.34 -7.91
N ASN A 199 -17.53 17.15 -8.52
CA ASN A 199 -17.08 18.45 -8.03
C ASN A 199 -16.46 18.39 -6.61
N LEU A 200 -15.94 17.23 -6.20
CA LEU A 200 -15.27 17.04 -4.92
C LEU A 200 -13.76 17.23 -5.12
N LYS A 201 -13.18 18.32 -4.61
CA LYS A 201 -11.74 18.58 -4.72
C LYS A 201 -10.92 17.80 -3.70
N ALA A 202 -11.42 17.72 -2.46
CA ALA A 202 -10.70 17.10 -1.36
C ALA A 202 -11.63 16.58 -0.25
N VAL A 203 -11.11 15.63 0.53
CA VAL A 203 -11.62 15.22 1.84
C VAL A 203 -10.53 15.53 2.86
N ALA A 204 -10.83 16.41 3.82
CA ALA A 204 -9.92 16.81 4.90
C ALA A 204 -10.43 16.22 6.22
N LEU A 205 -9.58 15.47 6.90
CA LEU A 205 -9.96 14.53 7.96
C LEU A 205 -9.04 14.68 9.18
N SER A 206 -9.65 14.80 10.36
CA SER A 206 -8.97 14.80 11.65
C SER A 206 -9.76 13.89 12.61
N GLY A 207 -9.07 12.96 13.26
CA GLY A 207 -9.66 12.00 14.19
C GLY A 207 -8.99 12.08 15.56
N SER A 208 -9.79 12.21 16.62
CA SER A 208 -9.31 12.30 18.00
C SER A 208 -9.45 10.98 18.77
N GLY A 209 -10.17 10.01 18.20
CA GLY A 209 -10.46 8.72 18.81
C GLY A 209 -9.28 7.74 18.85
N SER A 210 -9.59 6.49 19.16
CA SER A 210 -8.62 5.41 19.33
C SER A 210 -9.15 4.08 18.78
N VAL A 211 -8.23 3.19 18.44
CA VAL A 211 -8.55 1.81 18.06
C VAL A 211 -8.29 0.89 19.25
N ARG A 212 -9.32 0.13 19.63
CA ARG A 212 -9.25 -0.93 20.64
C ARG A 212 -9.36 -2.27 19.96
N VAL A 213 -8.57 -3.24 20.41
CA VAL A 213 -8.60 -4.62 19.91
C VAL A 213 -9.15 -5.55 20.98
N ALA A 214 -9.74 -6.67 20.59
CA ALA A 214 -10.40 -7.60 21.51
C ALA A 214 -9.41 -8.33 22.42
N GLU A 215 -8.25 -8.73 21.89
CA GLU A 215 -7.20 -9.46 22.62
C GLU A 215 -5.85 -8.71 22.57
N PRO A 216 -5.70 -7.59 23.31
CA PRO A 216 -4.58 -6.66 23.14
C PRO A 216 -3.20 -7.29 23.37
N GLU A 217 -3.05 -8.14 24.37
CA GLU A 217 -1.76 -8.79 24.64
C GLU A 217 -1.38 -9.81 23.56
N LYS A 218 -2.34 -10.63 23.09
CA LYS A 218 -2.09 -11.59 22.00
C LYS A 218 -1.77 -10.86 20.70
N PHE A 219 -2.54 -9.83 20.39
CA PHE A 219 -2.32 -8.98 19.22
C PHE A 219 -0.93 -8.33 19.24
N GLN A 220 -0.51 -7.78 20.38
CA GLN A 220 0.81 -7.15 20.50
C GLN A 220 1.96 -8.17 20.39
N ARG A 221 1.80 -9.40 20.93
CA ARG A 221 2.78 -10.48 20.71
C ARG A 221 2.90 -10.86 19.24
N LEU A 222 1.78 -10.95 18.51
CA LEU A 222 1.77 -11.24 17.07
C LEU A 222 2.49 -10.15 16.27
N ILE A 223 2.31 -8.88 16.65
CA ILE A 223 3.03 -7.75 16.03
C ILE A 223 4.54 -7.83 16.30
N ASN A 224 4.95 -8.17 17.52
CA ASN A 224 6.36 -8.33 17.86
C ASN A 224 7.01 -9.46 17.05
N TYR A 225 6.29 -10.57 16.89
CA TYR A 225 6.70 -11.65 15.99
C TYR A 225 6.87 -11.15 14.55
N PHE A 226 5.87 -10.44 14.02
CA PHE A 226 5.91 -9.92 12.66
C PHE A 226 7.10 -8.96 12.45
N TYR A 227 7.42 -8.12 13.44
CA TYR A 227 8.58 -7.23 13.39
C TYR A 227 9.88 -8.01 13.20
N ARG A 228 10.08 -9.10 13.96
CA ARG A 228 11.24 -9.97 13.84
C ARG A 228 11.31 -10.64 12.47
N ALA A 229 10.19 -11.21 12.01
CA ALA A 229 10.10 -11.83 10.69
C ALA A 229 10.51 -10.84 9.58
N LEU A 230 9.98 -9.60 9.66
CA LEU A 230 10.29 -8.56 8.69
C LEU A 230 11.76 -8.11 8.76
N TYR A 231 12.32 -7.87 9.95
CA TYR A 231 13.72 -7.45 10.12
C TYR A 231 14.71 -8.53 9.66
N ASN A 232 14.35 -9.80 9.81
CA ASN A 232 15.17 -10.93 9.37
C ASN A 232 15.01 -11.26 7.88
N HIS A 233 14.03 -10.67 7.20
CA HIS A 233 13.82 -10.90 5.78
C HIS A 233 14.95 -10.28 4.93
N SER A 234 15.46 -11.01 3.94
CA SER A 234 16.56 -10.61 3.05
C SER A 234 16.34 -9.24 2.37
N ASN A 235 15.12 -9.01 1.86
CA ASN A 235 14.72 -7.74 1.24
C ASN A 235 14.65 -6.52 2.18
N TYR A 236 14.72 -6.67 3.52
CA TYR A 236 14.52 -5.55 4.44
C TYR A 236 15.59 -4.46 4.27
N GLN A 237 16.87 -4.83 4.23
CA GLN A 237 17.97 -3.87 4.09
C GLN A 237 18.00 -3.24 2.70
N GLU A 238 17.82 -4.05 1.67
CA GLU A 238 17.86 -3.58 0.28
C GLU A 238 16.74 -2.57 0.01
N ARG A 239 15.50 -2.89 0.38
CA ARG A 239 14.37 -1.95 0.27
C ARG A 239 14.56 -0.73 1.17
N GLY A 240 15.30 -0.86 2.27
CA GLY A 240 15.74 0.26 3.08
C GLY A 240 16.59 1.27 2.31
N ILE A 241 17.42 0.82 1.36
CA ILE A 241 18.33 1.67 0.58
C ILE A 241 17.62 2.22 -0.66
N THR A 242 17.11 1.34 -1.53
CA THR A 242 16.60 1.68 -2.87
C THR A 242 15.08 1.83 -2.94
N GLY A 243 14.35 1.39 -1.90
CA GLY A 243 12.89 1.27 -2.00
C GLY A 243 12.50 0.11 -2.93
N THR A 244 11.54 0.35 -3.81
CA THR A 244 11.12 -0.63 -4.83
C THR A 244 12.01 -0.63 -6.07
N THR A 245 12.80 0.44 -6.29
CA THR A 245 13.59 0.65 -7.52
C THR A 245 14.74 -0.35 -7.73
N ASN A 246 15.03 -1.22 -6.75
CA ASN A 246 15.94 -2.36 -6.97
C ASN A 246 15.41 -3.34 -8.03
N LEU A 247 14.11 -3.34 -8.29
CA LEU A 247 13.49 -4.19 -9.30
C LEU A 247 14.08 -3.97 -10.70
N ILE A 248 14.58 -2.78 -11.06
CA ILE A 248 15.29 -2.54 -12.34
C ILE A 248 16.43 -3.55 -12.52
N ARG A 249 17.24 -3.76 -11.47
CA ARG A 249 18.37 -4.70 -11.52
C ARG A 249 17.89 -6.15 -11.56
N LEU A 250 16.84 -6.48 -10.78
CA LEU A 250 16.32 -7.84 -10.69
C LEU A 250 15.69 -8.27 -12.02
N GLU A 251 14.89 -7.41 -12.63
CA GLU A 251 14.26 -7.65 -13.92
C GLU A 251 15.27 -7.70 -15.06
N GLN A 252 16.26 -6.81 -15.05
CA GLN A 252 17.36 -6.86 -16.02
C GLN A 252 18.13 -8.20 -15.95
N ALA A 253 18.33 -8.74 -14.75
CA ALA A 253 19.09 -9.98 -14.55
C ALA A 253 18.36 -11.22 -15.07
N VAL A 254 17.02 -11.18 -15.10
CA VAL A 254 16.19 -12.28 -15.60
C VAL A 254 15.58 -11.98 -16.98
N GLY A 255 15.94 -10.83 -17.57
CA GLY A 255 15.59 -10.45 -18.93
C GLY A 255 14.12 -10.10 -19.14
N ILE A 256 13.49 -9.44 -18.18
CA ILE A 256 12.06 -9.05 -18.22
C ILE A 256 11.83 -7.55 -18.03
N LEU A 257 12.89 -6.74 -18.09
CA LEU A 257 12.84 -5.29 -17.90
C LEU A 257 12.33 -4.61 -19.19
N PRO A 258 11.10 -4.04 -19.22
CA PRO A 258 10.50 -3.58 -20.47
C PRO A 258 11.25 -2.42 -21.13
N TYR A 259 11.93 -2.68 -22.25
CA TYR A 259 12.65 -1.68 -23.02
C TYR A 259 11.92 -1.34 -24.32
N ARG A 260 11.74 -0.04 -24.58
CA ARG A 260 11.07 0.52 -25.77
C ARG A 260 9.72 -0.14 -26.05
N HIS A 261 8.77 0.04 -25.13
CA HIS A 261 7.41 -0.51 -25.26
C HIS A 261 7.38 -2.04 -25.41
N PHE A 262 8.09 -2.76 -24.53
CA PHE A 262 8.13 -4.23 -24.50
C PHE A 262 8.74 -4.88 -25.77
N GLN A 263 9.55 -4.14 -26.54
CA GLN A 263 10.28 -4.70 -27.68
C GLN A 263 11.43 -5.61 -27.24
N SER A 264 12.00 -5.38 -26.05
CA SER A 264 13.00 -6.24 -25.41
C SER A 264 12.81 -6.24 -23.89
N GLY A 265 13.34 -7.27 -23.21
CA GLY A 265 13.38 -7.39 -21.75
C GLY A 265 14.73 -6.98 -21.14
N VAL A 266 15.64 -6.41 -21.93
CA VAL A 266 16.95 -5.97 -21.47
C VAL A 266 17.29 -4.59 -22.03
N TYR A 267 17.98 -3.77 -21.22
CA TYR A 267 18.45 -2.45 -21.61
C TYR A 267 19.93 -2.29 -21.30
N GLU A 268 20.75 -2.04 -22.32
CA GLU A 268 22.20 -1.91 -22.20
C GLU A 268 22.64 -0.81 -21.21
N GLY A 269 21.85 0.26 -21.08
CA GLY A 269 22.13 1.41 -20.23
C GLY A 269 21.55 1.32 -18.81
N TRP A 270 21.01 0.18 -18.38
CA TRP A 270 20.23 0.06 -17.13
C TRP A 270 20.99 0.55 -15.88
N VAL A 271 22.31 0.35 -15.80
CA VAL A 271 23.15 0.82 -14.68
C VAL A 271 23.06 2.35 -14.54
N GLY A 272 22.90 3.06 -15.66
CA GLY A 272 22.78 4.50 -15.72
C GLY A 272 21.51 5.05 -15.05
N VAL A 273 20.49 4.20 -14.89
CA VAL A 273 19.14 4.54 -14.39
C VAL A 273 18.68 3.62 -13.25
N SER A 274 19.58 2.81 -12.68
CA SER A 274 19.23 1.81 -11.66
C SER A 274 18.82 2.46 -10.34
N GLY A 275 18.06 1.71 -9.53
CA GLY A 275 17.67 2.13 -8.18
C GLY A 275 18.86 2.41 -7.26
N GLU A 276 19.96 1.67 -7.41
CA GLU A 276 21.20 1.90 -6.67
C GLU A 276 21.85 3.23 -7.03
N LYS A 277 21.91 3.57 -8.33
CA LYS A 277 22.46 4.85 -8.78
C LYS A 277 21.56 6.01 -8.37
N ALA A 278 20.24 5.87 -8.55
CA ALA A 278 19.24 6.79 -8.06
C ALA A 278 19.40 7.07 -6.55
N ALA A 279 19.58 6.01 -5.75
CA ALA A 279 19.83 6.15 -4.32
C ALA A 279 21.17 6.82 -4.00
N ALA A 280 22.23 6.41 -4.70
CA ALA A 280 23.58 6.94 -4.49
C ALA A 280 23.70 8.42 -4.88
N GLU A 281 22.93 8.92 -5.85
CA GLU A 281 23.05 10.31 -6.31
C GLU A 281 22.04 11.26 -5.66
N TYR A 282 20.76 10.85 -5.51
CA TYR A 282 19.68 11.81 -5.24
C TYR A 282 18.86 11.54 -3.98
N ASN A 283 18.79 10.29 -3.49
CA ASN A 283 18.00 10.01 -2.30
C ASN A 283 18.64 10.65 -1.07
N VAL A 284 17.85 11.43 -0.32
CA VAL A 284 18.34 12.06 0.92
C VAL A 284 17.68 11.46 2.16
N LYS A 285 16.47 10.89 2.04
CA LYS A 285 15.73 10.38 3.19
C LYS A 285 14.80 9.20 2.86
N ARG A 286 14.57 8.34 3.86
CA ARG A 286 13.53 7.30 3.92
C ARG A 286 12.23 7.85 4.49
N LYS A 287 11.08 7.48 3.93
CA LYS A 287 9.75 7.83 4.47
C LYS A 287 8.85 6.60 4.59
N GLY A 288 8.18 6.48 5.73
CA GLY A 288 7.27 5.37 6.05
C GLY A 288 5.80 5.79 6.01
N CYS A 289 4.93 4.85 5.63
CA CYS A 289 3.49 4.95 5.89
C CYS A 289 3.19 4.81 7.40
N PHE A 290 1.93 4.96 7.78
CA PHE A 290 1.50 4.78 9.17
C PHE A 290 1.95 3.44 9.76
N SER A 291 2.55 3.50 10.95
CA SER A 291 3.19 2.42 11.72
C SER A 291 4.26 1.60 10.98
N CYS A 292 4.66 1.98 9.76
CA CYS A 292 5.53 1.14 8.94
C CYS A 292 7.00 1.17 9.38
N ILE A 293 7.53 0.00 9.74
CA ILE A 293 8.93 -0.23 10.14
C ILE A 293 9.87 -0.57 8.96
N SER A 294 9.32 -0.68 7.74
CA SER A 294 10.06 -0.83 6.48
C SER A 294 9.79 0.39 5.57
N PRO A 295 10.50 1.52 5.78
CA PRO A 295 10.20 2.78 5.13
C PRO A 295 10.66 2.76 3.67
N CYS A 296 9.87 2.20 2.75
CA CYS A 296 10.27 1.97 1.36
C CYS A 296 10.41 3.25 0.53
N SER A 297 9.68 4.31 0.84
CA SER A 297 9.64 5.50 -0.02
C SER A 297 10.87 6.39 0.15
N ARG A 298 11.30 7.00 -0.96
CA ARG A 298 12.48 7.85 -1.04
C ARG A 298 12.07 9.31 -1.12
N TYR A 299 12.60 10.17 -0.26
CA TYR A 299 12.60 11.60 -0.54
C TYR A 299 13.93 11.94 -1.21
N TYR A 300 13.85 12.56 -2.38
CA TYR A 300 15.00 12.87 -3.22
C TYR A 300 15.16 14.37 -3.44
N VAL A 301 16.40 14.76 -3.70
CA VAL A 301 16.76 16.11 -4.14
C VAL A 301 17.65 15.96 -5.36
N VAL A 302 17.28 16.62 -6.47
CA VAL A 302 18.08 16.69 -7.69
C VAL A 302 18.64 18.10 -7.84
N PRO A 303 19.89 18.37 -7.42
CA PRO A 303 20.50 19.69 -7.56
C PRO A 303 20.57 20.14 -9.02
N GLY A 304 20.11 21.35 -9.29
CA GLY A 304 20.02 21.93 -10.63
C GLY A 304 18.96 21.32 -11.55
N GLY A 305 18.32 20.21 -11.15
CA GLY A 305 17.27 19.52 -11.91
C GLY A 305 17.64 19.20 -13.36
N PHE A 306 16.60 18.89 -14.14
CA PHE A 306 16.67 18.74 -15.59
C PHE A 306 16.55 20.10 -16.30
N ASP A 307 15.73 21.00 -15.77
CA ASP A 307 15.36 22.30 -16.33
C ASP A 307 16.14 23.49 -15.74
N GLY A 308 17.21 23.22 -14.99
CA GLY A 308 17.99 24.24 -14.29
C GLY A 308 17.45 24.55 -12.88
N GLU A 309 16.29 24.02 -12.50
CA GLU A 309 15.69 24.20 -11.19
C GLU A 309 15.81 22.94 -10.33
N GLN A 310 16.23 23.11 -9.07
CA GLN A 310 16.38 21.99 -8.16
C GLN A 310 15.02 21.30 -7.90
N CYS A 311 14.92 20.01 -8.26
CA CYS A 311 13.74 19.19 -8.01
C CYS A 311 13.79 18.55 -6.62
N ARG A 312 12.66 18.54 -5.90
CA ARG A 312 12.49 17.89 -4.59
C ARG A 312 11.14 17.18 -4.54
N ALA A 313 11.13 15.87 -4.34
CA ALA A 313 9.88 15.13 -4.16
C ALA A 313 10.08 13.82 -3.38
N GLU A 314 8.99 13.08 -3.24
CA GLU A 314 8.96 11.71 -2.73
C GLU A 314 8.65 10.71 -3.86
N GLY A 315 9.13 9.47 -3.73
CA GLY A 315 9.20 8.47 -4.80
C GLY A 315 10.51 8.58 -5.60
N PRO A 316 10.51 8.32 -6.91
CA PRO A 316 9.56 7.45 -7.59
C PRO A 316 9.61 6.03 -7.01
N GLU A 317 8.49 5.30 -7.13
CA GLU A 317 8.51 3.85 -7.00
C GLU A 317 9.10 3.23 -8.30
N PHE A 318 9.37 1.93 -8.27
CA PHE A 318 9.90 1.17 -9.41
C PHE A 318 9.18 1.47 -10.72
N GLU A 319 7.86 1.26 -10.74
CA GLU A 319 6.99 1.47 -11.90
C GLU A 319 7.24 2.83 -12.55
N THR A 320 7.24 3.91 -11.76
CA THR A 320 7.44 5.26 -12.28
C THR A 320 8.86 5.48 -12.80
N LEU A 321 9.89 5.00 -12.08
CA LEU A 321 11.27 5.23 -12.48
C LEU A 321 11.61 4.48 -13.77
N ALA A 322 11.32 3.17 -13.80
CA ALA A 322 11.59 2.32 -14.95
C ALA A 322 10.75 2.76 -16.18
N ALA A 323 9.50 3.19 -15.99
CA ALA A 323 8.69 3.67 -17.10
C ALA A 323 9.22 4.95 -17.76
N PHE A 324 9.60 5.97 -16.98
CA PHE A 324 10.18 7.22 -17.51
C PHE A 324 11.65 7.11 -17.92
N THR A 325 12.24 5.92 -17.79
CA THR A 325 13.60 5.64 -18.24
C THR A 325 13.62 4.53 -19.28
N VAL A 326 13.54 3.28 -18.85
CA VAL A 326 13.69 2.08 -19.68
C VAL A 326 12.57 1.97 -20.72
N ARG A 327 11.29 2.00 -20.31
CA ARG A 327 10.15 1.83 -21.26
C ARG A 327 10.12 2.86 -22.36
N THR A 328 10.39 4.12 -22.00
CA THR A 328 10.42 5.27 -22.92
C THR A 328 11.77 5.46 -23.62
N GLY A 329 12.74 4.59 -23.34
CA GLY A 329 14.10 4.63 -23.90
C GLY A 329 14.90 5.88 -23.48
N ASN A 330 14.54 6.53 -22.39
CA ASN A 330 15.17 7.73 -21.85
C ASN A 330 16.31 7.39 -20.86
N PRO A 331 17.58 7.73 -21.16
CA PRO A 331 18.70 7.49 -20.26
C PRO A 331 18.87 8.57 -19.17
N ASP A 332 18.10 9.66 -19.21
CA ASP A 332 18.26 10.79 -18.30
C ASP A 332 17.44 10.60 -17.00
N LEU A 333 18.16 10.24 -15.95
CA LEU A 333 17.63 10.06 -14.61
C LEU A 333 17.07 11.36 -14.01
N LYS A 334 17.66 12.54 -14.29
CA LYS A 334 17.15 13.82 -13.77
C LYS A 334 15.81 14.16 -14.39
N LEU A 335 15.65 13.87 -15.69
CA LEU A 335 14.38 14.02 -16.38
C LEU A 335 13.32 13.09 -15.79
N ALA A 336 13.66 11.81 -15.56
CA ALA A 336 12.74 10.85 -14.97
C ALA A 336 12.26 11.30 -13.56
N TYR A 337 13.16 11.81 -12.72
CA TYR A 337 12.77 12.43 -11.45
C TYR A 337 11.86 13.64 -11.63
N LYS A 338 12.13 14.50 -12.62
CA LYS A 338 11.24 15.63 -12.92
C LYS A 338 9.85 15.16 -13.37
N CYS A 339 9.76 14.15 -14.21
CA CYS A 339 8.48 13.53 -14.59
C CYS A 339 7.76 12.93 -13.39
N ALA A 340 8.47 12.23 -12.50
CA ALA A 340 7.92 11.67 -11.26
C ALA A 340 7.33 12.75 -10.33
N GLU A 341 7.99 13.90 -10.20
CA GLU A 341 7.45 15.06 -9.48
C GLU A 341 6.14 15.55 -10.13
N VAL A 342 6.15 15.72 -11.46
CA VAL A 342 5.00 16.22 -12.22
C VAL A 342 3.79 15.31 -12.09
N VAL A 343 3.94 13.98 -12.22
CA VAL A 343 2.81 13.04 -12.08
C VAL A 343 2.23 13.04 -10.66
N ASN A 344 3.06 13.19 -9.63
CA ASN A 344 2.61 13.29 -8.24
C ASN A 344 1.79 14.58 -8.01
N ARG A 345 2.29 15.72 -8.50
CA ARG A 345 1.60 17.01 -8.36
C ARG A 345 0.30 17.03 -9.16
N ALA A 346 0.33 16.56 -10.40
CA ALA A 346 -0.86 16.50 -11.24
C ALA A 346 -1.89 15.47 -10.76
N GLY A 347 -1.46 14.47 -9.98
CA GLY A 347 -2.28 13.33 -9.55
C GLY A 347 -2.60 12.43 -10.73
N LEU A 348 -1.58 11.81 -11.34
CA LEU A 348 -1.69 11.03 -12.57
C LEU A 348 -1.06 9.64 -12.44
N ASP A 349 -1.71 8.60 -12.98
CA ASP A 349 -1.16 7.25 -13.01
C ASP A 349 0.10 7.19 -13.89
N SER A 350 1.26 6.92 -13.27
CA SER A 350 2.52 6.85 -13.99
C SER A 350 2.60 5.66 -14.93
N ILE A 351 1.89 4.56 -14.65
CA ILE A 351 1.93 3.35 -15.49
C ILE A 351 1.18 3.62 -16.80
N THR A 352 -0.06 4.10 -16.70
CA THR A 352 -0.89 4.39 -17.88
C THR A 352 -0.31 5.52 -18.72
N VAL A 353 0.15 6.63 -18.10
CA VAL A 353 0.65 7.76 -18.91
C VAL A 353 1.91 7.40 -19.69
N THR A 354 2.79 6.58 -19.11
CA THR A 354 4.04 6.18 -19.77
C THR A 354 3.79 5.13 -20.83
N GLU A 355 2.83 4.21 -20.63
CA GLU A 355 2.36 3.33 -21.70
C GLU A 355 1.79 4.12 -22.88
N ALA A 356 0.96 5.14 -22.62
CA ALA A 356 0.41 5.99 -23.66
C ALA A 356 1.50 6.74 -24.44
N ILE A 357 2.54 7.21 -23.75
CA ILE A 357 3.68 7.88 -24.38
C ILE A 357 4.52 6.87 -25.19
N SER A 358 4.90 5.72 -24.61
CA SER A 358 5.73 4.73 -25.31
C SER A 358 5.01 4.09 -26.49
N TRP A 359 3.69 3.90 -26.39
CA TRP A 359 2.85 3.49 -27.51
C TRP A 359 2.92 4.50 -28.66
N ALA A 360 2.80 5.80 -28.37
CA ALA A 360 2.95 6.85 -29.37
C ALA A 360 4.37 6.90 -29.98
N GLN A 361 5.42 6.67 -29.16
CA GLN A 361 6.80 6.55 -29.65
C GLN A 361 6.96 5.34 -30.60
N GLU A 362 6.35 4.20 -30.31
CA GLU A 362 6.41 3.04 -31.20
C GLU A 362 5.64 3.30 -32.51
N LEU A 363 4.46 3.93 -32.45
CA LEU A 363 3.75 4.34 -33.67
C LEU A 363 4.56 5.31 -34.53
N PHE A 364 5.28 6.24 -33.90
CA PHE A 364 6.19 7.15 -34.57
C PHE A 364 7.38 6.41 -35.20
N GLN A 365 8.01 5.49 -34.47
CA GLN A 365 9.10 4.63 -34.98
C GLN A 365 8.67 3.82 -36.21
N ARG A 366 7.43 3.32 -36.23
CA ARG A 366 6.86 2.55 -37.33
C ARG A 366 6.34 3.42 -38.49
N GLY A 367 6.38 4.74 -38.36
CA GLY A 367 5.93 5.70 -39.37
C GLY A 367 4.42 5.86 -39.46
N TYR A 368 3.66 5.39 -38.45
CA TYR A 368 2.21 5.62 -38.37
C TYR A 368 1.88 7.04 -37.90
N LEU A 369 2.77 7.64 -37.09
CA LEU A 369 2.71 9.04 -36.67
C LEU A 369 3.90 9.82 -37.22
N THR A 370 3.69 11.09 -37.51
CA THR A 370 4.74 12.06 -37.88
C THR A 370 4.81 13.19 -36.85
N GLU A 371 5.87 14.00 -36.87
CA GLU A 371 5.98 15.17 -35.99
C GLU A 371 4.74 16.06 -36.10
N LYS A 372 4.20 16.22 -37.31
CA LYS A 372 3.00 17.03 -37.56
C LYS A 372 1.76 16.51 -36.83
N ASP A 373 1.61 15.19 -36.73
CA ASP A 373 0.49 14.56 -36.03
C ASP A 373 0.64 14.70 -34.51
N CYS A 374 1.88 14.88 -34.05
CA CYS A 374 2.27 14.98 -32.64
C CYS A 374 2.56 16.43 -32.20
N ASP A 375 1.88 17.43 -32.77
CA ASP A 375 2.07 18.87 -32.47
C ASP A 375 3.51 19.40 -32.65
N GLY A 376 4.28 18.80 -33.57
CA GLY A 376 5.69 19.12 -33.82
C GLY A 376 6.67 18.42 -32.89
N LEU A 377 6.23 17.47 -32.05
CA LEU A 377 7.11 16.70 -31.18
C LEU A 377 7.80 15.56 -31.95
N ASP A 378 9.11 15.46 -31.80
CA ASP A 378 9.90 14.30 -32.23
C ASP A 378 9.84 13.20 -31.16
N LEU A 379 9.03 12.18 -31.41
CA LEU A 379 8.82 11.05 -30.50
C LEU A 379 9.83 9.91 -30.70
N THR A 380 10.98 10.17 -31.35
CA THR A 380 12.06 9.19 -31.45
C THR A 380 12.54 8.72 -30.07
N TRP A 381 12.79 7.41 -29.93
CA TRP A 381 13.35 6.83 -28.70
C TRP A 381 14.61 7.58 -28.25
N GLY A 382 14.70 7.86 -26.95
CA GLY A 382 15.80 8.65 -26.37
C GLY A 382 15.57 10.17 -26.35
N ASN A 383 14.52 10.69 -27.02
CA ASN A 383 14.14 12.10 -26.90
C ASN A 383 13.29 12.35 -25.64
N GLY A 384 13.95 12.33 -24.47
CA GLY A 384 13.27 12.54 -23.19
C GLY A 384 12.60 13.92 -23.07
N ARG A 385 13.08 14.94 -23.79
CA ARG A 385 12.45 16.27 -23.79
C ARG A 385 11.04 16.22 -24.39
N ALA A 386 10.86 15.50 -25.48
CA ALA A 386 9.55 15.29 -26.08
C ALA A 386 8.60 14.51 -25.15
N VAL A 387 9.11 13.49 -24.43
CA VAL A 387 8.36 12.77 -23.38
C VAL A 387 7.86 13.72 -22.30
N TYR A 388 8.74 14.60 -21.79
CA TYR A 388 8.38 15.59 -20.78
C TYR A 388 7.31 16.58 -21.29
N GLU A 389 7.45 17.08 -22.51
CA GLU A 389 6.49 18.02 -23.09
C GLU A 389 5.13 17.37 -23.39
N LEU A 390 5.14 16.13 -23.87
CA LEU A 390 3.91 15.35 -24.10
C LEU A 390 3.18 15.04 -22.80
N LEU A 391 3.89 14.69 -21.73
CA LEU A 391 3.29 14.50 -20.39
C LEU A 391 2.49 15.74 -19.96
N HIS A 392 3.05 16.94 -20.12
CA HIS A 392 2.35 18.18 -19.80
C HIS A 392 1.12 18.42 -20.69
N LYS A 393 1.23 18.13 -22.00
CA LYS A 393 0.09 18.21 -22.93
C LYS A 393 -1.03 17.25 -22.55
N ILE A 394 -0.70 16.02 -22.11
CA ILE A 394 -1.68 15.04 -21.61
C ILE A 394 -2.41 15.60 -20.39
N ILE A 395 -1.66 16.08 -19.39
CA ILE A 395 -2.24 16.64 -18.15
C ILE A 395 -3.21 17.79 -18.46
N ARG A 396 -2.92 18.61 -19.48
CA ARG A 396 -3.75 19.75 -19.89
C ARG A 396 -4.81 19.42 -20.94
N ARG A 397 -4.82 18.20 -21.48
CA ARG A 397 -5.61 17.82 -22.67
C ARG A 397 -5.42 18.79 -23.85
N GLU A 398 -4.17 19.05 -24.20
CA GLU A 398 -3.82 19.97 -25.29
C GLU A 398 -3.29 19.23 -26.52
N GLY A 399 -3.91 19.47 -27.68
CA GLY A 399 -3.48 18.92 -28.96
C GLY A 399 -3.40 17.39 -28.94
N PHE A 400 -2.25 16.83 -29.32
CA PHE A 400 -2.01 15.39 -29.28
C PHE A 400 -2.12 14.80 -27.87
N GLY A 401 -1.88 15.60 -26.82
CA GLY A 401 -2.09 15.18 -25.43
C GLY A 401 -3.55 14.84 -25.11
N ASP A 402 -4.53 15.49 -25.74
CA ASP A 402 -5.96 15.16 -25.57
C ASP A 402 -6.31 13.78 -26.16
N VAL A 403 -5.60 13.36 -27.22
CA VAL A 403 -5.78 12.03 -27.82
C VAL A 403 -5.39 10.94 -26.82
N LEU A 404 -4.29 11.15 -26.09
CA LEU A 404 -3.73 10.18 -25.13
C LEU A 404 -4.35 10.26 -23.74
N ALA A 405 -5.04 11.35 -23.39
CA ALA A 405 -5.59 11.60 -22.07
C ALA A 405 -6.71 10.62 -21.63
N ASP A 406 -7.15 9.73 -22.52
CA ASP A 406 -8.13 8.68 -22.23
C ASP A 406 -7.57 7.25 -22.22
N GLY A 407 -6.26 7.06 -22.43
CA GLY A 407 -5.59 5.74 -22.43
C GLY A 407 -5.35 5.22 -23.84
N VAL A 408 -4.55 4.16 -23.97
CA VAL A 408 -4.12 3.66 -25.30
C VAL A 408 -5.26 3.08 -26.12
N VAL A 409 -6.24 2.42 -25.48
CA VAL A 409 -7.38 1.84 -26.19
C VAL A 409 -8.19 2.94 -26.88
N ARG A 410 -8.62 3.95 -26.12
CA ARG A 410 -9.40 5.09 -26.63
C ARG A 410 -8.60 5.93 -27.63
N ALA A 411 -7.30 6.10 -27.41
CA ALA A 411 -6.41 6.77 -28.37
C ALA A 411 -6.35 6.00 -29.70
N SER A 412 -6.21 4.67 -29.66
CA SER A 412 -6.17 3.82 -30.85
C SER A 412 -7.47 3.87 -31.65
N GLU A 413 -8.62 3.88 -30.97
CA GLU A 413 -9.94 4.01 -31.59
C GLU A 413 -10.12 5.38 -32.26
N ARG A 414 -9.70 6.46 -31.58
CA ARG A 414 -9.79 7.83 -32.10
C ARG A 414 -8.90 8.05 -33.32
N LEU A 415 -7.71 7.43 -33.34
CA LEU A 415 -6.78 7.52 -34.46
C LEU A 415 -7.08 6.49 -35.56
N GLY A 416 -7.82 5.42 -35.24
CA GLY A 416 -8.08 4.31 -36.15
C GLY A 416 -6.84 3.46 -36.45
N MET A 417 -5.86 3.40 -35.54
CA MET A 417 -4.58 2.70 -35.73
C MET A 417 -3.96 2.25 -34.40
N GLY A 418 -3.07 1.26 -34.45
CA GLY A 418 -2.20 0.89 -33.33
C GLY A 418 -2.85 0.07 -32.20
N ARG A 419 -4.07 -0.46 -32.41
CA ARG A 419 -4.80 -1.24 -31.39
C ARG A 419 -4.04 -2.49 -30.96
N GLU A 420 -3.36 -3.13 -31.90
CA GLU A 420 -2.53 -4.32 -31.72
C GLU A 420 -1.26 -4.06 -30.89
N LEU A 421 -0.88 -2.79 -30.73
CA LEU A 421 0.25 -2.35 -29.93
C LEU A 421 -0.16 -1.84 -28.55
N CYS A 422 -1.45 -1.77 -28.21
CA CYS A 422 -1.88 -1.39 -26.87
C CYS A 422 -1.52 -2.50 -25.87
N MET A 423 -0.57 -2.23 -24.95
CA MET A 423 -0.22 -3.22 -23.93
C MET A 423 -1.16 -3.09 -22.72
N GLU A 424 -2.31 -3.76 -22.79
CA GLU A 424 -3.41 -3.63 -21.83
C GLU A 424 -4.19 -4.94 -21.64
N ALA A 425 -4.94 -5.04 -20.55
CA ALA A 425 -6.04 -5.99 -20.42
C ALA A 425 -7.26 -5.29 -19.80
N LYS A 426 -8.45 -5.49 -20.39
CA LYS A 426 -9.73 -4.88 -19.99
C LYS A 426 -9.67 -3.35 -19.87
N ASN A 427 -9.04 -2.72 -20.86
CA ASN A 427 -8.85 -1.29 -20.99
C ASN A 427 -7.92 -0.67 -19.93
N LEU A 428 -7.11 -1.47 -19.24
CA LEU A 428 -6.12 -0.99 -18.29
C LEU A 428 -4.72 -1.39 -18.74
N GLU A 429 -3.80 -0.44 -18.83
CA GLU A 429 -2.43 -0.63 -19.33
C GLU A 429 -1.60 -1.54 -18.42
N ILE A 430 -0.61 -2.22 -18.98
CA ILE A 430 0.21 -3.20 -18.26
C ILE A 430 1.30 -2.53 -17.40
N PHE A 431 1.57 -3.14 -16.25
CA PHE A 431 2.64 -2.78 -15.31
C PHE A 431 4.06 -2.99 -15.89
N GLU A 432 5.08 -2.57 -15.15
CA GLU A 432 6.48 -2.47 -15.60
C GLU A 432 7.29 -3.77 -15.56
N ALA A 433 6.73 -4.91 -15.99
CA ALA A 433 7.51 -6.15 -16.17
C ALA A 433 6.99 -6.98 -17.35
N ASP A 434 7.91 -7.64 -18.07
CA ASP A 434 7.54 -8.47 -19.22
C ASP A 434 6.98 -9.83 -18.80
N VAL A 435 5.67 -10.00 -19.02
CA VAL A 435 4.90 -11.19 -18.64
C VAL A 435 5.25 -12.44 -19.43
N ARG A 436 6.04 -12.35 -20.51
CA ARG A 436 6.61 -13.55 -21.17
C ARG A 436 7.52 -14.34 -20.24
N GLY A 437 8.27 -13.62 -19.38
CA GLY A 437 9.13 -14.23 -18.36
C GLY A 437 8.52 -14.29 -16.94
N LEU A 438 7.35 -13.68 -16.72
CA LEU A 438 6.58 -13.74 -15.47
C LEU A 438 5.15 -14.23 -15.74
N LYS A 439 5.00 -15.52 -15.99
CA LYS A 439 3.74 -16.10 -16.46
C LYS A 439 2.64 -16.07 -15.40
N ALA A 440 2.96 -16.21 -14.12
CA ALA A 440 1.97 -16.11 -13.05
C ALA A 440 1.45 -14.67 -12.94
N TYR A 441 2.34 -13.67 -13.00
CA TYR A 441 1.92 -12.28 -13.10
C TYR A 441 1.11 -12.03 -14.37
N GLY A 442 1.52 -12.59 -15.51
CA GLY A 442 0.78 -12.47 -16.76
C GLY A 442 -0.65 -13.01 -16.65
N LEU A 443 -0.84 -14.20 -16.07
CA LEU A 443 -2.16 -14.77 -15.84
C LEU A 443 -2.97 -13.87 -14.89
N GLY A 444 -2.35 -13.39 -13.81
CA GLY A 444 -2.97 -12.43 -12.89
C GLY A 444 -3.45 -11.16 -13.58
N ASN A 445 -2.64 -10.57 -14.46
CA ASN A 445 -3.03 -9.40 -15.25
C ASN A 445 -4.17 -9.73 -16.23
N ALA A 446 -4.14 -10.92 -16.83
CA ALA A 446 -5.15 -11.38 -17.77
C ALA A 446 -6.51 -11.53 -17.09
N VAL A 447 -6.60 -12.17 -15.92
CA VAL A 447 -7.86 -12.47 -15.23
C VAL A 447 -8.28 -11.42 -14.20
N ALA A 448 -7.41 -10.46 -13.88
CA ALA A 448 -7.62 -9.45 -12.85
C ALA A 448 -8.95 -8.70 -13.02
N SER A 449 -9.64 -8.51 -11.89
CA SER A 449 -10.97 -7.90 -11.86
C SER A 449 -11.03 -6.43 -12.28
N ARG A 450 -9.90 -5.72 -12.24
CA ARG A 450 -9.82 -4.29 -12.60
C ARG A 450 -9.05 -4.01 -13.88
N GLY A 451 -8.67 -5.04 -14.63
CA GLY A 451 -7.73 -4.98 -15.76
C GLY A 451 -6.29 -5.26 -15.33
N ALA A 452 -5.34 -5.13 -16.28
CA ALA A 452 -3.94 -5.56 -16.11
C ALA A 452 -3.25 -4.89 -14.91
N ASP A 453 -3.28 -5.52 -13.74
CA ASP A 453 -2.69 -4.99 -12.51
C ASP A 453 -2.08 -6.09 -11.64
N HIS A 454 -0.77 -6.01 -11.44
CA HIS A 454 0.01 -6.94 -10.63
C HIS A 454 -0.40 -6.98 -9.15
N GLN A 455 -1.04 -5.93 -8.62
CA GLN A 455 -1.47 -5.86 -7.21
C GLN A 455 -2.74 -6.68 -6.91
N ARG A 456 -3.38 -7.31 -7.90
CA ARG A 456 -4.52 -8.21 -7.65
C ARG A 456 -4.10 -9.56 -7.11
N ALA A 457 -2.90 -10.04 -7.43
CA ALA A 457 -2.38 -11.32 -6.96
C ALA A 457 -0.94 -11.24 -6.43
N ASP A 458 -0.05 -10.46 -7.05
CA ASP A 458 1.36 -10.31 -6.67
C ASP A 458 2.12 -11.64 -6.38
N PRO A 459 2.16 -12.59 -7.34
CA PRO A 459 2.72 -13.94 -7.16
C PRO A 459 4.26 -13.98 -7.18
N PHE A 460 4.91 -13.29 -6.24
CA PHE A 460 6.37 -13.22 -6.15
C PHE A 460 7.05 -14.58 -5.98
N PHE A 461 6.31 -15.58 -5.49
CA PHE A 461 6.73 -16.96 -5.32
C PHE A 461 7.29 -17.60 -6.61
N GLU A 462 6.82 -17.16 -7.78
CA GLU A 462 7.29 -17.58 -9.11
C GLU A 462 8.80 -17.38 -9.32
N MET A 463 9.40 -16.43 -8.61
CA MET A 463 10.83 -16.11 -8.72
C MET A 463 11.66 -16.74 -7.59
N SER A 464 11.03 -17.55 -6.73
CA SER A 464 11.65 -18.05 -5.51
C SER A 464 12.48 -19.31 -5.70
N GLY A 465 12.21 -20.13 -6.72
CA GLY A 465 12.87 -21.42 -6.92
C GLY A 465 12.65 -22.44 -5.79
N ARG A 466 11.68 -22.20 -4.88
CA ARG A 466 11.33 -23.11 -3.78
C ARG A 466 10.42 -24.25 -4.26
N THR A 467 10.94 -25.09 -5.15
CA THR A 467 10.17 -26.15 -5.83
C THR A 467 9.52 -27.15 -4.88
N GLN A 468 10.20 -27.54 -3.79
CA GLN A 468 9.63 -28.46 -2.80
C GLN A 468 8.38 -27.87 -2.12
N GLU A 469 8.47 -26.63 -1.64
CA GLU A 469 7.32 -25.92 -1.05
C GLU A 469 6.19 -25.74 -2.07
N ALA A 470 6.57 -25.50 -3.34
CA ALA A 470 5.62 -25.36 -4.44
C ALA A 470 4.81 -26.64 -4.68
N LEU A 471 5.48 -27.80 -4.65
CA LEU A 471 4.85 -29.11 -4.76
C LEU A 471 3.89 -29.35 -3.60
N GLU A 472 4.33 -29.07 -2.37
CA GLU A 472 3.53 -29.29 -1.16
C GLU A 472 2.28 -28.39 -1.09
N ARG A 473 2.40 -27.11 -1.49
CA ARG A 473 1.31 -26.13 -1.35
C ARG A 473 0.37 -26.07 -2.55
N PHE A 474 0.89 -26.32 -3.75
CA PHE A 474 0.18 -26.09 -5.02
C PHE A 474 0.11 -27.34 -5.91
N GLY A 475 0.75 -28.45 -5.51
CA GLY A 475 0.78 -29.69 -6.29
C GLY A 475 1.63 -29.59 -7.56
N SER A 476 2.52 -28.60 -7.67
CA SER A 476 3.41 -28.44 -8.83
C SER A 476 4.68 -27.66 -8.50
N GLU A 477 5.84 -28.27 -8.71
CA GLU A 477 7.15 -27.61 -8.58
C GLU A 477 7.32 -26.41 -9.52
N ASN A 478 6.67 -26.49 -10.69
CA ASN A 478 6.79 -25.51 -11.76
C ASN A 478 6.29 -24.10 -11.38
N CYS A 479 5.38 -23.98 -10.42
CA CYS A 479 4.86 -22.67 -10.04
C CYS A 479 5.90 -21.78 -9.34
N ALA A 480 7.02 -22.35 -8.84
CA ALA A 480 8.16 -21.60 -8.30
C ALA A 480 9.20 -21.18 -9.34
N LEU A 481 8.94 -21.43 -10.63
CA LEU A 481 9.88 -21.21 -11.74
C LEU A 481 9.29 -20.26 -12.80
N GLN A 482 10.14 -19.49 -13.45
CA GLN A 482 9.73 -18.49 -14.45
C GLN A 482 9.25 -19.12 -15.77
N ALA A 483 10.01 -20.08 -16.31
CA ALA A 483 9.79 -20.62 -17.66
C ALA A 483 8.54 -21.50 -17.84
N PRO A 484 8.24 -22.52 -16.99
CA PRO A 484 7.06 -23.36 -17.21
C PRO A 484 5.76 -22.61 -16.88
N TRP A 485 4.63 -22.96 -17.51
CA TRP A 485 3.33 -22.35 -17.20
C TRP A 485 2.49 -23.20 -16.24
N GLN A 486 2.75 -24.51 -16.18
CA GLN A 486 1.96 -25.50 -15.46
C GLN A 486 1.93 -25.21 -13.96
N GLY A 487 0.76 -25.33 -13.33
CA GLY A 487 0.60 -25.15 -11.88
C GLY A 487 0.45 -23.69 -11.44
N LYS A 488 0.72 -22.73 -12.33
CA LYS A 488 0.67 -21.30 -11.98
C LYS A 488 -0.72 -20.80 -11.68
N ALA A 489 -1.75 -21.40 -12.30
CA ALA A 489 -3.13 -21.05 -12.04
C ALA A 489 -3.55 -21.29 -10.58
N LYS A 490 -3.15 -22.43 -10.01
CA LYS A 490 -3.46 -22.79 -8.62
C LYS A 490 -2.76 -21.89 -7.60
N MET A 491 -1.51 -21.55 -7.89
CA MET A 491 -0.73 -20.60 -7.09
C MET A 491 -1.33 -19.20 -7.18
N LEU A 492 -1.67 -18.75 -8.40
CA LEU A 492 -2.24 -17.43 -8.63
C LEU A 492 -3.51 -17.23 -7.81
N ALA A 493 -4.42 -18.22 -7.80
CA ALA A 493 -5.66 -18.12 -7.06
C ALA A 493 -5.40 -17.75 -5.59
N TRP A 494 -4.53 -18.52 -4.91
CA TRP A 494 -4.14 -18.28 -3.52
C TRP A 494 -3.64 -16.85 -3.29
N PHE A 495 -2.81 -16.36 -4.20
CA PHE A 495 -2.27 -15.00 -4.17
C PHE A 495 -3.37 -13.93 -4.34
N GLU A 496 -4.39 -14.18 -5.15
CA GLU A 496 -5.57 -13.30 -5.23
C GLU A 496 -6.40 -13.30 -3.96
N GLU A 497 -6.57 -14.43 -3.27
CA GLU A 497 -7.22 -14.47 -1.95
C GLU A 497 -6.41 -13.65 -0.93
N MET A 498 -5.12 -13.92 -0.81
CA MET A 498 -4.24 -13.21 0.13
C MET A 498 -4.17 -11.71 -0.16
N CYS A 499 -4.19 -11.32 -1.44
CA CYS A 499 -4.28 -9.91 -1.82
C CYS A 499 -5.63 -9.27 -1.46
N ALA A 500 -6.75 -9.98 -1.65
CA ALA A 500 -8.06 -9.51 -1.23
C ALA A 500 -8.12 -9.34 0.30
N LEU A 501 -7.56 -10.28 1.05
CA LEU A 501 -7.45 -10.22 2.51
C LEU A 501 -6.55 -9.10 2.99
N ALA A 502 -5.42 -8.88 2.33
CA ALA A 502 -4.53 -7.75 2.61
C ALA A 502 -5.26 -6.40 2.45
N ASP A 503 -6.06 -6.25 1.40
CA ASP A 503 -6.86 -5.04 1.18
C ASP A 503 -7.99 -4.89 2.23
N CYS A 504 -8.63 -6.00 2.63
CA CYS A 504 -9.73 -6.00 3.61
C CYS A 504 -9.27 -5.78 5.05
N LEU A 505 -8.14 -6.39 5.45
CA LEU A 505 -7.45 -6.08 6.71
C LEU A 505 -6.77 -4.70 6.65
N SER A 506 -6.42 -4.26 5.44
CA SER A 506 -5.74 -2.99 5.15
C SER A 506 -4.29 -2.94 5.63
N TYR A 507 -3.53 -4.01 5.38
CA TYR A 507 -2.06 -4.00 5.48
C TYR A 507 -1.39 -3.93 4.10
N CYS A 508 -0.11 -3.52 4.10
CA CYS A 508 0.65 -3.37 2.86
C CYS A 508 1.08 -4.72 2.27
N LYS A 509 0.72 -4.96 1.00
CA LYS A 509 1.08 -6.17 0.25
C LYS A 509 2.59 -6.40 0.17
N ILE A 510 3.41 -5.36 0.05
CA ILE A 510 4.88 -5.49 0.00
C ILE A 510 5.43 -6.23 1.22
N ILE A 511 5.04 -5.83 2.43
CA ILE A 511 5.55 -6.40 3.68
C ILE A 511 4.70 -7.57 4.17
N GLY A 512 3.71 -8.03 3.41
CA GLY A 512 2.82 -9.10 3.84
C GLY A 512 2.77 -10.22 2.82
N VAL A 513 2.31 -9.89 1.61
CA VAL A 513 2.14 -10.81 0.49
C VAL A 513 3.45 -11.01 -0.27
N SER A 514 4.09 -9.95 -0.79
CA SER A 514 5.29 -10.09 -1.63
C SER A 514 6.52 -10.59 -0.88
N MET A 515 6.65 -10.21 0.40
CA MET A 515 7.69 -10.73 1.31
C MET A 515 7.22 -11.98 2.06
N GLU A 516 5.98 -12.43 1.83
CA GLU A 516 5.41 -13.67 2.39
C GLU A 516 5.50 -13.75 3.93
N THR A 517 5.56 -12.61 4.61
CA THR A 517 5.66 -12.48 6.07
C THR A 517 4.30 -12.51 6.76
N VAL A 518 3.20 -12.38 6.00
CA VAL A 518 1.84 -12.69 6.48
C VAL A 518 1.33 -13.89 5.71
N GLN A 519 1.22 -15.03 6.40
CA GLN A 519 0.57 -16.24 5.90
C GLN A 519 -0.83 -16.39 6.54
N GLU A 520 -1.57 -17.40 6.13
CA GLU A 520 -2.97 -17.63 6.48
C GLU A 520 -3.22 -17.68 8.00
N PRO A 521 -2.43 -18.41 8.83
CA PRO A 521 -2.64 -18.43 10.27
C PRO A 521 -2.49 -17.04 10.91
N MET A 522 -1.52 -16.26 10.43
CA MET A 522 -1.33 -14.89 10.90
C MET A 522 -2.47 -13.97 10.46
N ALA A 523 -2.92 -14.06 9.21
CA ALA A 523 -4.04 -13.25 8.71
C ALA A 523 -5.33 -13.53 9.52
N ARG A 524 -5.62 -14.81 9.82
CA ARG A 524 -6.69 -15.22 10.73
C ARG A 524 -6.55 -14.58 12.10
N ASP A 525 -5.39 -14.72 12.73
CA ASP A 525 -5.17 -14.23 14.10
C ASP A 525 -5.17 -12.70 14.20
N LEU A 526 -4.67 -12.00 13.17
CA LEU A 526 -4.82 -10.55 13.07
C LEU A 526 -6.29 -10.15 13.10
N PHE A 527 -7.15 -10.84 12.34
CA PHE A 527 -8.57 -10.55 12.34
C PHE A 527 -9.24 -10.92 13.67
N ARG A 528 -8.99 -12.13 14.16
CA ARG A 528 -9.56 -12.67 15.40
C ARG A 528 -9.17 -11.84 16.63
N TYR A 529 -7.89 -11.56 16.83
CA TYR A 529 -7.44 -10.79 18.01
C TYR A 529 -7.82 -9.32 17.92
N ALA A 530 -7.95 -8.76 16.69
CA ALA A 530 -8.44 -7.41 16.52
C ALA A 530 -9.94 -7.29 16.83
N THR A 531 -10.76 -8.20 16.32
CA THR A 531 -12.23 -8.06 16.32
C THR A 531 -12.96 -8.87 17.38
N GLY A 532 -12.36 -9.96 17.86
CA GLY A 532 -12.99 -10.94 18.73
C GLY A 532 -13.90 -11.94 17.99
N PHE A 533 -13.97 -11.89 16.65
CA PHE A 533 -14.67 -12.92 15.88
C PHE A 533 -13.92 -14.24 15.94
N ASP A 534 -14.63 -15.30 16.28
CA ASP A 534 -14.11 -16.66 16.25
C ASP A 534 -14.24 -17.19 14.82
N VAL A 535 -13.14 -17.12 14.09
CA VAL A 535 -12.99 -17.57 12.69
C VAL A 535 -11.82 -18.52 12.59
N ASP A 536 -11.90 -19.47 11.67
CA ASP A 536 -10.78 -20.35 11.30
C ASP A 536 -10.10 -19.88 10.00
N ILE A 537 -9.12 -20.65 9.53
CA ILE A 537 -8.39 -20.34 8.29
C ILE A 537 -9.29 -20.48 7.06
N GLU A 538 -10.20 -21.46 7.06
CA GLU A 538 -11.08 -21.75 5.93
C GLU A 538 -12.06 -20.59 5.71
N GLU A 539 -12.74 -20.14 6.76
CA GLU A 539 -13.64 -18.99 6.70
C GLU A 539 -12.89 -17.74 6.21
N MET A 540 -11.66 -17.53 6.69
CA MET A 540 -10.81 -16.40 6.30
C MET A 540 -10.49 -16.43 4.80
N LEU A 541 -10.02 -17.56 4.25
CA LEU A 541 -9.77 -17.70 2.81
C LEU A 541 -11.06 -17.59 1.97
N ARG A 542 -12.18 -18.13 2.49
CA ARG A 542 -13.50 -18.00 1.85
C ARG A 542 -13.95 -16.54 1.72
N ILE A 543 -13.57 -15.65 2.65
CA ILE A 543 -13.82 -14.20 2.50
C ILE A 543 -13.08 -13.64 1.28
N GLY A 544 -11.79 -13.98 1.11
CA GLY A 544 -11.01 -13.59 -0.07
C GLY A 544 -11.63 -14.10 -1.38
N GLU A 545 -11.99 -15.38 -1.40
CA GLU A 545 -12.62 -16.03 -2.56
C GLU A 545 -13.99 -15.42 -2.90
N ARG A 546 -14.81 -15.13 -1.89
CA ARG A 546 -16.11 -14.45 -2.04
C ARG A 546 -15.96 -13.11 -2.73
N ILE A 547 -14.95 -12.32 -2.35
CA ILE A 547 -14.69 -11.01 -2.95
C ILE A 547 -14.25 -11.17 -4.40
N ASN A 548 -13.31 -12.06 -4.70
CA ASN A 548 -12.86 -12.28 -6.08
C ASN A 548 -14.00 -12.75 -7.00
N ASN A 549 -14.89 -13.62 -6.51
CA ASN A 549 -16.08 -14.07 -7.27
C ASN A 549 -17.15 -12.97 -7.42
N LEU A 550 -17.36 -12.13 -6.39
CA LEU A 550 -18.25 -10.98 -6.49
C LEU A 550 -17.76 -10.01 -7.58
N GLU A 551 -16.47 -9.74 -7.62
CA GLU A 551 -15.87 -8.88 -8.63
C GLU A 551 -15.93 -9.51 -10.02
N ARG A 552 -15.68 -10.82 -10.15
CA ARG A 552 -15.87 -11.53 -11.43
C ARG A 552 -17.30 -11.40 -11.91
N ALA A 553 -18.29 -11.56 -11.04
CA ALA A 553 -19.70 -11.39 -11.39
C ALA A 553 -20.03 -9.96 -11.84
N MET A 554 -19.34 -8.93 -11.31
CA MET A 554 -19.46 -7.57 -11.84
C MET A 554 -18.96 -7.47 -13.28
N LEU A 555 -17.85 -8.13 -13.62
CA LEU A 555 -17.38 -8.19 -15.01
C LEU A 555 -18.39 -8.90 -15.92
N VAL A 556 -18.99 -9.99 -15.44
CA VAL A 556 -20.03 -10.74 -16.17
C VAL A 556 -21.25 -9.85 -16.47
N ARG A 557 -21.75 -9.08 -15.50
CA ARG A 557 -22.88 -8.15 -15.76
C ARG A 557 -22.52 -7.00 -16.71
N TRP A 558 -21.24 -6.68 -16.89
CA TRP A 558 -20.74 -5.76 -17.93
C TRP A 558 -20.46 -6.44 -19.28
N GLY A 559 -20.72 -7.75 -19.39
CA GLY A 559 -20.62 -8.51 -20.63
C GLY A 559 -19.25 -9.12 -20.91
N LEU A 560 -18.35 -9.13 -19.92
CA LEU A 560 -17.03 -9.75 -20.08
C LEU A 560 -17.11 -11.27 -19.94
N SER A 561 -16.24 -11.94 -20.68
CA SER A 561 -16.08 -13.38 -20.64
C SER A 561 -14.62 -13.77 -20.89
N ARG A 562 -14.35 -15.07 -21.06
CA ARG A 562 -13.04 -15.62 -21.39
C ARG A 562 -12.29 -14.84 -22.48
N LYS A 563 -12.98 -14.32 -23.50
CA LYS A 563 -12.36 -13.55 -24.60
C LYS A 563 -11.66 -12.26 -24.12
N ASP A 564 -12.05 -11.73 -22.96
CA ASP A 564 -11.53 -10.50 -22.37
C ASP A 564 -10.41 -10.78 -21.34
N ASP A 565 -10.06 -12.07 -21.15
CA ASP A 565 -8.97 -12.54 -20.29
C ASP A 565 -7.71 -12.90 -21.12
N TYR A 566 -7.46 -12.17 -22.21
CA TYR A 566 -6.27 -12.34 -23.05
C TYR A 566 -5.32 -11.16 -22.94
N LEU A 567 -4.04 -11.46 -22.85
CA LEU A 567 -2.98 -10.48 -22.99
C LEU A 567 -2.72 -10.09 -24.46
N PRO A 568 -2.09 -8.93 -24.71
CA PRO A 568 -1.70 -8.47 -26.03
C PRO A 568 -0.97 -9.52 -26.86
N ARG A 569 -1.18 -9.45 -28.19
CA ARG A 569 -0.63 -10.42 -29.15
C ARG A 569 0.89 -10.57 -29.05
N ARG A 570 1.61 -9.46 -28.83
CA ARG A 570 3.07 -9.43 -28.62
C ARG A 570 3.51 -10.46 -27.58
N PHE A 571 2.88 -10.49 -26.42
CA PHE A 571 3.28 -11.42 -25.36
C PHE A 571 3.00 -12.88 -25.72
N ARG A 572 2.01 -13.16 -26.57
CA ARG A 572 1.58 -14.52 -26.91
C ARG A 572 2.28 -15.09 -28.15
N GLU A 573 2.77 -14.23 -29.03
CA GLU A 573 3.26 -14.64 -30.35
C GLU A 573 4.67 -14.15 -30.69
N GLU A 574 5.20 -13.11 -30.04
CA GLU A 574 6.56 -12.61 -30.26
C GLU A 574 7.47 -13.14 -29.13
N PRO A 575 8.35 -14.13 -29.41
CA PRO A 575 9.29 -14.62 -28.40
C PRO A 575 10.23 -13.52 -27.93
N MET A 576 10.66 -13.61 -26.67
CA MET A 576 11.75 -12.79 -26.15
C MET A 576 13.04 -13.00 -26.95
N GLY A 577 13.81 -11.93 -27.15
CA GLY A 577 15.07 -11.99 -27.90
C GLY A 577 16.12 -12.88 -27.26
N ASP A 578 17.06 -13.38 -28.06
CA ASP A 578 18.15 -14.26 -27.61
C ASP A 578 19.06 -13.61 -26.55
N ASP A 579 19.08 -12.28 -26.49
CA ASP A 579 19.82 -11.47 -25.53
C ASP A 579 19.12 -11.31 -24.17
N CYS A 580 17.87 -11.77 -24.05
CA CYS A 580 17.06 -11.68 -22.83
C CYS A 580 17.38 -12.76 -21.78
N GLY A 581 18.54 -13.42 -21.88
CA GLY A 581 19.04 -14.33 -20.84
C GLY A 581 18.02 -15.43 -20.47
N PRO A 582 17.65 -15.60 -19.18
CA PRO A 582 16.68 -16.61 -18.76
C PRO A 582 15.31 -16.53 -19.43
N ALA A 583 14.91 -15.35 -19.92
CA ALA A 583 13.65 -15.16 -20.60
C ALA A 583 13.71 -15.42 -22.11
N ALA A 584 14.89 -15.66 -22.69
CA ALA A 584 15.06 -15.84 -24.13
C ALA A 584 14.14 -16.94 -24.70
N GLY A 585 13.48 -16.65 -25.82
CA GLY A 585 12.57 -17.57 -26.50
C GLY A 585 11.21 -17.77 -25.82
N LEU A 586 10.97 -17.21 -24.62
CA LEU A 586 9.69 -17.38 -23.93
C LEU A 586 8.57 -16.58 -24.58
N VAL A 587 7.37 -17.17 -24.53
CA VAL A 587 6.07 -16.56 -24.86
C VAL A 587 5.10 -16.80 -23.69
N PHE A 588 3.96 -16.12 -23.71
CA PHE A 588 2.90 -16.26 -22.71
C PHE A 588 1.80 -17.24 -23.15
N GLU A 589 1.69 -18.41 -22.51
CA GLU A 589 0.73 -19.48 -22.81
C GLU A 589 -0.67 -19.23 -22.26
N ASN A 590 -1.30 -18.17 -22.78
CA ASN A 590 -2.59 -17.67 -22.28
C ASN A 590 -3.68 -18.76 -22.24
N GLU A 591 -3.85 -19.55 -23.30
CA GLU A 591 -4.91 -20.56 -23.39
C GLU A 591 -4.76 -21.64 -22.34
N GLN A 592 -3.57 -22.23 -22.26
CA GLN A 592 -3.25 -23.32 -21.36
C GLN A 592 -3.45 -22.92 -19.89
N MET A 593 -3.02 -21.71 -19.54
CA MET A 593 -3.21 -21.20 -18.18
C MET A 593 -4.67 -20.89 -17.85
N LEU A 594 -5.47 -20.39 -18.80
CA LEU A 594 -6.91 -20.21 -18.58
C LEU A 594 -7.66 -21.54 -18.44
N ASP A 595 -7.26 -22.55 -19.21
CA ASP A 595 -7.80 -23.92 -19.13
C ASP A 595 -7.49 -24.59 -17.79
N GLU A 596 -6.37 -24.25 -17.15
CA GLU A 596 -6.07 -24.67 -15.78
C GLU A 596 -6.85 -23.83 -14.75
N TYR A 597 -6.97 -22.52 -14.98
CA TYR A 597 -7.49 -21.56 -14.00
C TYR A 597 -9.00 -21.63 -13.77
N TYR A 598 -9.81 -21.70 -14.83
CA TYR A 598 -11.28 -21.68 -14.66
C TYR A 598 -11.81 -22.92 -13.94
N PRO A 599 -11.45 -24.16 -14.33
CA PRO A 599 -11.81 -25.34 -13.55
C PRO A 599 -11.42 -25.21 -12.08
N PHE A 600 -10.19 -24.79 -11.80
CA PHE A 600 -9.69 -24.65 -10.44
C PHE A 600 -10.52 -23.67 -9.59
N ARG A 601 -10.96 -22.57 -10.22
CA ARG A 601 -11.84 -21.56 -9.63
C ARG A 601 -13.30 -22.02 -9.43
N GLY A 602 -13.69 -23.17 -9.98
CA GLY A 602 -15.10 -23.57 -10.07
C GLY A 602 -15.88 -22.70 -11.06
N TRP A 603 -15.21 -22.26 -12.12
CA TRP A 603 -15.79 -21.45 -13.20
C TRP A 603 -15.95 -22.30 -14.47
N ASP A 604 -16.92 -21.92 -15.30
CA ASP A 604 -17.17 -22.55 -16.59
C ASP A 604 -15.97 -22.29 -17.54
N PRO A 605 -15.32 -23.33 -18.10
CA PRO A 605 -14.11 -23.14 -18.91
C PRO A 605 -14.34 -22.41 -20.24
N VAL A 606 -15.56 -22.44 -20.76
CA VAL A 606 -15.92 -21.84 -22.06
C VAL A 606 -16.16 -20.34 -21.89
N THR A 607 -16.95 -19.98 -20.87
CA THR A 607 -17.35 -18.59 -20.63
C THR A 607 -16.40 -17.86 -19.68
N GLY A 608 -15.67 -18.58 -18.84
CA GLY A 608 -14.91 -18.04 -17.71
C GLY A 608 -15.80 -17.46 -16.61
N TRP A 609 -17.08 -17.83 -16.55
CA TRP A 609 -18.03 -17.33 -15.55
C TRP A 609 -18.08 -18.25 -14.32
N PRO A 610 -18.24 -17.72 -13.10
CA PRO A 610 -18.51 -18.55 -11.93
C PRO A 610 -19.77 -19.41 -12.13
N THR A 611 -19.74 -20.66 -11.67
CA THR A 611 -20.94 -21.51 -11.67
C THR A 611 -21.96 -21.03 -10.64
N GLU A 612 -23.22 -21.42 -10.83
CA GLU A 612 -24.27 -21.15 -9.83
C GLU A 612 -23.91 -21.76 -8.48
N GLN A 613 -23.44 -23.02 -8.47
CA GLN A 613 -22.98 -23.71 -7.27
C GLN A 613 -21.88 -22.93 -6.54
N LYS A 614 -20.85 -22.47 -7.25
CA LYS A 614 -19.74 -21.70 -6.68
C LYS A 614 -20.22 -20.40 -6.03
N LEU A 615 -21.15 -19.68 -6.66
CA LEU A 615 -21.69 -18.44 -6.07
C LEU A 615 -22.51 -18.72 -4.81
N ARG A 616 -23.35 -19.75 -4.81
CA ARG A 616 -24.16 -20.11 -3.62
C ARG A 616 -23.31 -20.59 -2.45
N GLU A 617 -22.27 -21.36 -2.74
CA GLU A 617 -21.27 -21.80 -1.75
C GLU A 617 -20.58 -20.63 -1.02
N LEU A 618 -20.42 -19.49 -1.71
CA LEU A 618 -19.81 -18.28 -1.18
C LEU A 618 -20.83 -17.29 -0.59
N ASP A 619 -22.07 -17.72 -0.34
CA ASP A 619 -23.17 -16.89 0.16
C ASP A 619 -23.50 -15.69 -0.76
N LEU A 620 -23.42 -15.90 -2.08
CA LEU A 620 -23.68 -14.90 -3.13
C LEU A 620 -24.99 -15.18 -3.89
N ASP A 621 -26.03 -15.71 -3.23
CA ASP A 621 -27.34 -15.97 -3.85
C ASP A 621 -27.93 -14.74 -4.55
N PHE A 622 -27.77 -13.55 -3.95
CA PHE A 622 -28.22 -12.29 -4.53
C PHE A 622 -27.52 -11.95 -5.86
N VAL A 623 -26.33 -12.48 -6.11
CA VAL A 623 -25.61 -12.34 -7.38
C VAL A 623 -26.23 -13.24 -8.43
N VAL A 624 -26.54 -14.49 -8.06
CA VAL A 624 -27.26 -15.43 -8.94
C VAL A 624 -28.59 -14.83 -9.38
N ASP A 625 -29.35 -14.27 -8.44
CA ASP A 625 -30.64 -13.64 -8.72
C ASP A 625 -30.49 -12.42 -9.64
N ASP A 626 -29.52 -11.52 -9.37
CA ASP A 626 -29.26 -10.35 -10.23
C ASP A 626 -28.89 -10.77 -11.66
N LEU A 627 -27.97 -11.73 -11.83
CA LEU A 627 -27.56 -12.22 -13.14
C LEU A 627 -28.74 -12.88 -13.90
N ALA A 628 -29.56 -13.67 -13.22
CA ALA A 628 -30.76 -14.27 -13.80
C ALA A 628 -31.76 -13.20 -14.28
N THR A 629 -31.99 -12.14 -13.50
CA THR A 629 -32.89 -11.04 -13.92
C THR A 629 -32.40 -10.30 -15.17
N ARG A 630 -31.10 -10.37 -15.46
CA ARG A 630 -30.47 -9.79 -16.65
C ARG A 630 -30.42 -10.75 -17.83
N GLY A 631 -30.97 -11.95 -17.71
CA GLY A 631 -30.94 -12.98 -18.75
C GLY A 631 -29.58 -13.68 -18.89
N ILE A 632 -28.70 -13.55 -17.89
CA ILE A 632 -27.42 -14.25 -17.85
C ILE A 632 -27.64 -15.59 -17.14
N ILE A 633 -27.58 -16.68 -17.90
CA ILE A 633 -27.80 -18.04 -17.38
C ILE A 633 -26.44 -18.64 -17.04
N LEU A 634 -26.23 -18.92 -15.75
CA LEU A 634 -25.03 -19.56 -15.25
C LEU A 634 -25.07 -21.07 -15.49
N THR A 635 -23.90 -21.66 -15.73
CA THR A 635 -23.72 -23.11 -15.65
C THR A 635 -23.96 -23.55 -14.22
N LYS A 636 -24.81 -24.57 -14.02
CA LYS A 636 -25.25 -25.00 -12.68
C LYS A 636 -24.07 -25.43 -11.80
N ASP A 637 -23.28 -26.34 -12.36
CA ASP A 637 -22.09 -26.90 -11.73
C ASP A 637 -21.10 -27.33 -12.82
N TYR A 638 -19.82 -27.37 -12.48
CA TYR A 638 -18.74 -27.87 -13.31
C TYR A 638 -17.85 -28.78 -12.45
N THR A 639 -18.00 -30.09 -12.62
CA THR A 639 -17.11 -31.09 -12.03
C THR A 639 -16.05 -31.49 -13.05
N SER A 640 -14.77 -31.27 -12.75
CA SER A 640 -13.69 -31.83 -13.56
C SER A 640 -13.66 -33.35 -13.41
N GLU A 641 -13.18 -34.10 -14.42
CA GLU A 641 -13.07 -35.57 -14.33
C GLU A 641 -12.11 -36.04 -13.21
N SER A 642 -11.27 -35.14 -12.67
CA SER A 642 -10.40 -35.40 -11.51
C SER A 642 -11.11 -35.29 -10.15
N ASP A 643 -12.34 -34.76 -10.08
CA ASP A 643 -13.05 -34.42 -8.83
C ASP A 643 -14.08 -35.48 -8.37
N THR A 644 -13.86 -36.78 -8.58
CA THR A 644 -14.80 -37.80 -8.07
C THR A 644 -14.77 -37.93 -6.54
N VAL A 645 -15.49 -37.03 -5.86
CA VAL A 645 -15.80 -37.12 -4.43
C VAL A 645 -16.88 -38.18 -4.24
N ALA A 646 -16.47 -39.39 -3.86
CA ALA A 646 -17.41 -40.42 -3.41
C ALA A 646 -17.88 -40.10 -1.98
N THR A 647 -19.10 -39.60 -1.82
CA THR A 647 -19.73 -39.46 -0.49
C THR A 647 -20.06 -40.84 0.08
N VAL A 648 -19.39 -41.23 1.17
CA VAL A 648 -19.75 -42.40 1.98
C VAL A 648 -19.90 -41.95 3.45
N GLY A 649 -21.13 -41.65 3.87
CA GLY A 649 -21.45 -41.28 5.26
C GLY A 649 -21.26 -39.79 5.60
N ASP A 650 -21.56 -39.42 6.86
CA ASP A 650 -21.50 -38.06 7.44
C ASP A 650 -20.07 -37.48 7.58
N GLU A 651 -19.06 -38.13 7.00
CA GLU A 651 -17.68 -37.66 6.95
C GLU A 651 -17.26 -37.50 5.49
N THR A 652 -17.08 -36.26 5.04
CA THR A 652 -16.51 -35.94 3.72
C THR A 652 -15.02 -36.29 3.71
N GLN A 653 -14.68 -37.50 3.25
CA GLN A 653 -13.31 -37.83 2.82
C GLN A 653 -13.12 -37.47 1.35
N VAL A 654 -12.16 -36.60 1.06
CA VAL A 654 -11.73 -36.26 -0.30
C VAL A 654 -10.95 -37.45 -0.86
N ASN A 655 -11.58 -38.28 -1.71
CA ASN A 655 -10.89 -39.33 -2.44
C ASN A 655 -10.21 -38.71 -3.68
N GLY A 656 -8.93 -38.34 -3.54
CA GLY A 656 -8.12 -37.70 -4.58
C GLY A 656 -6.95 -36.93 -3.95
N ASP A 657 -5.99 -36.45 -4.75
CA ASP A 657 -4.99 -35.49 -4.26
C ASP A 657 -5.72 -34.17 -3.90
N PRO A 658 -5.80 -33.77 -2.62
CA PRO A 658 -6.55 -32.57 -2.21
C PRO A 658 -6.02 -31.28 -2.83
N THR A 659 -4.80 -31.26 -3.34
CA THR A 659 -4.21 -30.12 -4.07
C THR A 659 -4.78 -29.93 -5.48
N LEU A 660 -5.55 -30.91 -5.98
CA LEU A 660 -6.26 -30.85 -7.26
C LEU A 660 -7.74 -30.47 -7.12
N ALA A 661 -8.30 -30.46 -5.91
CA ALA A 661 -9.70 -30.12 -5.69
C ALA A 661 -9.96 -28.62 -5.87
N HIS A 662 -11.21 -28.28 -6.20
CA HIS A 662 -11.69 -26.89 -6.24
C HIS A 662 -11.40 -26.16 -4.92
N THR A 663 -11.22 -24.84 -5.02
CA THR A 663 -10.75 -23.92 -3.96
C THR A 663 -11.29 -24.21 -2.56
N THR A 664 -12.59 -24.45 -2.38
CA THR A 664 -13.18 -24.68 -1.04
C THR A 664 -12.69 -25.97 -0.38
N ALA A 665 -12.66 -27.08 -1.12
CA ALA A 665 -12.15 -28.35 -0.61
C ALA A 665 -10.65 -28.25 -0.28
N ARG A 666 -9.90 -27.44 -1.05
CA ARG A 666 -8.51 -27.10 -0.76
C ARG A 666 -8.37 -26.27 0.52
N TRP A 667 -9.25 -25.31 0.80
CA TRP A 667 -9.19 -24.52 2.03
C TRP A 667 -9.42 -25.36 3.28
N MET A 668 -10.35 -26.31 3.23
CA MET A 668 -10.55 -27.29 4.30
C MET A 668 -9.26 -28.08 4.56
N HIS A 669 -8.60 -28.56 3.50
CA HIS A 669 -7.35 -29.30 3.61
C HIS A 669 -6.20 -28.45 4.18
N LEU A 670 -6.01 -27.23 3.66
CA LEU A 670 -4.98 -26.32 4.14
C LEU A 670 -5.21 -25.93 5.61
N ALA A 671 -6.46 -25.70 6.02
CA ALA A 671 -6.79 -25.44 7.42
C ALA A 671 -6.44 -26.63 8.33
N GLN A 672 -6.71 -27.86 7.89
CA GLN A 672 -6.33 -29.08 8.63
C GLN A 672 -4.82 -29.25 8.75
N MET A 673 -4.06 -28.93 7.68
CA MET A 673 -2.59 -28.99 7.71
C MET A 673 -1.95 -27.95 8.63
N LEU A 674 -2.49 -26.73 8.64
CA LEU A 674 -1.86 -25.59 9.31
C LEU A 674 -2.18 -25.49 10.82
N GLY A 675 -3.24 -26.14 11.29
CA GLY A 675 -3.57 -26.26 12.73
C GLY A 675 -3.82 -24.94 13.49
N ASP A 676 -3.70 -25.00 14.81
CA ASP A 676 -3.78 -23.83 15.71
C ASP A 676 -2.45 -23.10 15.81
N SER A 677 -2.49 -21.76 15.88
CA SER A 677 -1.32 -20.89 15.68
C SER A 677 -0.33 -20.80 16.85
N GLU A 678 -0.61 -21.47 17.97
CA GLU A 678 0.33 -21.49 19.10
C GLU A 678 1.70 -22.08 18.65
N GLU A 679 1.71 -23.07 17.76
CA GLU A 679 2.94 -23.63 17.17
C GLU A 679 3.69 -22.64 16.27
N TYR A 680 2.99 -21.78 15.52
CA TYR A 680 3.59 -20.81 14.60
C TYR A 680 4.42 -19.72 15.31
N VAL A 681 3.95 -19.26 16.48
CA VAL A 681 4.70 -18.34 17.36
C VAL A 681 5.91 -19.03 17.99
N HIS A 682 5.85 -20.34 18.22
CA HIS A 682 6.94 -21.13 18.77
C HIS A 682 8.03 -21.47 17.73
N LEU A 683 7.67 -21.65 16.45
CA LEU A 683 8.59 -22.05 15.37
C LEU A 683 9.78 -21.09 15.16
N PHE A 684 9.62 -19.79 15.44
CA PHE A 684 10.71 -18.81 15.33
C PHE A 684 11.48 -18.57 16.64
N LYS A 685 11.01 -19.11 17.77
CA LYS A 685 11.80 -19.10 19.03
C LYS A 685 12.95 -20.10 18.95
N THR A 686 12.74 -21.24 18.29
CA THR A 686 13.74 -22.30 18.12
C THR A 686 14.85 -21.90 17.15
N VAL A 687 14.57 -21.14 16.08
CA VAL A 687 15.60 -20.69 15.13
C VAL A 687 16.50 -19.61 15.73
N ALA A 688 16.00 -18.79 16.66
CA ALA A 688 16.83 -17.82 17.39
C ALA A 688 17.71 -18.47 18.47
N ALA A 689 17.29 -19.63 19.00
CA ALA A 689 18.01 -20.32 20.07
C ALA A 689 19.28 -21.07 19.59
N GLU A 690 19.42 -21.33 18.28
CA GLU A 690 20.59 -22.02 17.72
C GLU A 690 21.84 -21.13 17.60
N ASP A 691 21.71 -19.81 17.81
CA ASP A 691 22.82 -18.83 17.84
C ASP A 691 23.11 -18.28 19.26
N GLU A 692 22.44 -18.79 20.31
CA GLU A 692 22.58 -18.32 21.71
C GLU A 692 23.14 -19.40 22.65
N GLU A 693 24.36 -19.89 22.38
CA GLU A 693 25.23 -20.43 23.44
C GLU A 693 26.44 -19.52 23.62
N GLU A 694 26.25 -18.42 24.35
CA GLU A 694 27.20 -17.87 25.34
C GLU A 694 26.59 -16.62 26.01
N ASP A 695 26.73 -16.55 27.34
CA ASP A 695 26.39 -15.43 28.24
C ASP A 695 24.95 -15.32 28.78
N ALA A 696 24.53 -16.32 29.56
CA ALA A 696 23.50 -16.16 30.59
C ALA A 696 24.13 -15.78 31.95
N VAL A 697 24.00 -14.51 32.37
CA VAL A 697 24.25 -14.10 33.76
C VAL A 697 22.96 -13.58 34.39
N ALA A 698 22.54 -14.29 35.43
CA ALA A 698 21.37 -14.00 36.25
C ALA A 698 21.51 -12.67 37.02
N GLY A 699 20.41 -11.93 37.13
CA GLY A 699 20.32 -10.70 37.92
C GLY A 699 19.02 -10.64 38.72
N GLY A 700 19.15 -10.85 40.04
CA GLY A 700 18.05 -10.90 41.00
C GLY A 700 17.45 -9.55 41.39
N ASN A 701 16.20 -9.63 41.83
CA ASN A 701 15.35 -8.53 42.27
C ASN A 701 15.80 -7.99 43.64
N THR A 702 16.14 -6.69 43.73
CA THR A 702 16.25 -5.96 45.00
C THR A 702 15.65 -4.56 44.86
N GLY A 703 14.64 -4.27 45.70
CA GLY A 703 13.89 -3.01 45.70
C GLY A 703 14.71 -1.81 46.16
N THR A 704 15.35 -1.14 45.20
CA THR A 704 16.00 0.17 45.39
C THR A 704 15.30 1.19 44.49
N LYS A 705 14.91 2.36 45.02
CA LYS A 705 14.34 3.46 44.23
C LYS A 705 15.33 3.88 43.14
N VAL A 706 15.09 3.45 41.91
CA VAL A 706 15.91 3.77 40.73
C VAL A 706 15.76 5.27 40.45
N VAL A 707 16.85 6.02 40.53
CA VAL A 707 16.87 7.44 40.12
C VAL A 707 16.84 7.47 38.59
N ILE A 708 15.71 7.87 38.00
CA ILE A 708 15.56 8.00 36.55
C ILE A 708 16.41 9.17 36.05
N ASN A 709 17.61 8.87 35.55
CA ASN A 709 18.56 9.85 35.01
C ASN A 709 18.62 9.88 33.46
N LYS A 710 17.62 9.30 32.79
CA LYS A 710 17.53 9.25 31.32
C LYS A 710 16.71 10.40 30.74
N ARG A 711 16.97 10.76 29.48
CA ARG A 711 16.15 11.71 28.69
C ARG A 711 15.97 11.23 27.26
N LEU A 712 14.86 11.63 26.64
CA LEU A 712 14.63 11.40 25.21
C LEU A 712 15.46 12.37 24.36
N VAL A 713 16.15 11.85 23.35
CA VAL A 713 16.88 12.61 22.35
C VAL A 713 16.37 12.22 20.97
N VAL A 714 16.13 13.23 20.15
CA VAL A 714 15.54 13.08 18.80
C VAL A 714 16.56 13.48 17.75
N ASP A 715 16.81 12.60 16.80
CA ASP A 715 17.52 12.86 15.56
C ASP A 715 16.51 12.91 14.38
N PRO A 716 16.14 14.11 13.89
CA PRO A 716 15.20 14.26 12.79
C PRO A 716 15.74 13.79 11.44
N GLU A 717 17.06 13.61 11.28
CA GLU A 717 17.64 13.08 10.05
C GLU A 717 17.28 11.60 9.84
N LEU A 718 17.17 10.85 10.94
CA LEU A 718 16.86 9.42 10.92
C LEU A 718 15.35 9.13 10.99
N CYS A 719 14.52 10.12 11.35
CA CYS A 719 13.09 9.90 11.54
C CYS A 719 12.37 9.71 10.20
N THR A 720 11.61 8.62 10.06
CA THR A 720 10.89 8.28 8.81
C THR A 720 9.44 8.74 8.79
N GLY A 721 8.97 9.39 9.87
CA GLY A 721 7.58 9.77 10.04
C GLY A 721 6.60 8.63 10.29
N CYS A 722 7.08 7.39 10.56
CA CYS A 722 6.24 6.19 10.66
C CYS A 722 5.25 6.16 11.84
N ARG A 723 5.44 6.99 12.89
CA ARG A 723 4.57 7.03 14.09
C ARG A 723 4.56 5.77 14.99
N ALA A 724 5.44 4.79 14.77
CA ALA A 724 5.57 3.62 15.66
C ALA A 724 5.80 4.00 17.14
N CYS A 725 6.53 5.11 17.38
CA CYS A 725 6.76 5.66 18.73
C CYS A 725 5.48 6.18 19.42
N GLU A 726 4.49 6.69 18.67
CA GLU A 726 3.19 7.10 19.21
C GLU A 726 2.38 5.87 19.60
N MET A 727 2.31 4.86 18.72
CA MET A 727 1.57 3.62 18.96
C MET A 727 2.08 2.85 20.17
N GLY A 728 3.41 2.74 20.34
CA GLY A 728 4.00 2.12 21.52
C GLY A 728 3.67 2.89 22.80
N CYS A 729 3.72 4.22 22.75
CA CYS A 729 3.42 5.07 23.91
C CYS A 729 1.94 4.96 24.32
N SER A 730 1.00 5.12 23.39
CA SER A 730 -0.42 5.03 23.71
C SER A 730 -0.81 3.65 24.22
N PHE A 731 -0.26 2.59 23.63
CA PHE A 731 -0.57 1.21 24.03
C PHE A 731 -0.10 0.93 25.47
N VAL A 732 1.15 1.26 25.81
CA VAL A 732 1.69 1.00 27.16
C VAL A 732 0.94 1.75 28.26
N HIS A 733 0.45 2.96 27.95
CA HIS A 733 -0.18 3.79 28.98
C HIS A 733 -1.70 3.67 29.02
N GLU A 734 -2.35 3.45 27.89
CA GLU A 734 -3.82 3.48 27.79
C GLU A 734 -4.41 2.13 27.37
N ASN A 735 -3.59 1.16 26.93
CA ASN A 735 -4.04 -0.09 26.31
C ASN A 735 -4.92 0.14 25.06
N GLU A 736 -4.68 1.26 24.36
CA GLU A 736 -5.37 1.67 23.15
C GLU A 736 -4.36 2.22 22.13
N TYR A 737 -4.68 2.11 20.83
CA TYR A 737 -3.85 2.67 19.76
C TYR A 737 -4.41 4.02 19.32
N SER A 738 -3.67 5.11 19.59
CA SER A 738 -4.00 6.44 19.07
C SER A 738 -2.84 7.43 19.24
N PRO A 739 -2.55 8.27 18.23
CA PRO A 739 -1.63 9.40 18.39
C PRO A 739 -2.11 10.41 19.45
N SER A 740 -3.42 10.62 19.61
CA SER A 740 -3.99 11.59 20.56
C SER A 740 -3.80 11.18 22.03
N LEU A 741 -3.48 9.91 22.27
CA LEU A 741 -3.24 9.32 23.58
C LEU A 741 -1.74 9.17 23.91
N ALA A 742 -0.85 9.48 22.98
CA ALA A 742 0.58 9.43 23.19
C ALA A 742 1.09 10.65 23.97
N ARG A 743 2.17 10.48 24.75
CA ARG A 743 2.85 11.55 25.50
C ARG A 743 3.95 12.24 24.67
N LEU A 744 3.89 12.05 23.36
CA LEU A 744 4.74 12.61 22.31
C LEU A 744 3.95 12.59 21.00
N HIS A 745 4.33 13.40 20.03
CA HIS A 745 3.72 13.33 18.69
C HIS A 745 4.72 13.61 17.58
N VAL A 746 4.48 13.03 16.41
CA VAL A 746 5.32 13.16 15.22
C VAL A 746 4.75 14.23 14.30
N VAL A 747 5.50 15.30 14.12
CA VAL A 747 5.20 16.33 13.13
C VAL A 747 5.85 15.96 11.81
N LYS A 748 5.10 16.13 10.72
CA LYS A 748 5.55 15.87 9.34
C LYS A 748 5.47 17.14 8.52
N LEU A 749 6.58 17.53 7.90
CA LEU A 749 6.68 18.64 6.97
C LEU A 749 6.93 18.06 5.58
N GLU A 750 5.83 17.69 4.91
CA GLU A 750 5.86 16.89 3.68
C GLU A 750 6.67 17.57 2.55
N GLU A 751 6.49 18.89 2.36
CA GLU A 751 7.19 19.67 1.33
C GLU A 751 8.71 19.67 1.51
N SER A 752 9.15 19.74 2.77
CA SER A 752 10.56 19.79 3.11
C SER A 752 11.11 18.44 3.49
N GLY A 753 10.36 17.34 3.33
CA GLY A 753 10.75 15.97 3.70
C GLY A 753 11.17 15.77 5.18
N VAL A 754 10.90 16.73 6.07
CA VAL A 754 11.35 16.68 7.48
C VAL A 754 10.25 16.05 8.32
N ASP A 755 10.61 15.03 9.11
CA ASP A 755 9.70 14.37 10.04
C ASP A 755 10.39 14.35 11.41
N ARG A 756 9.65 14.59 12.49
CA ARG A 756 10.27 14.67 13.83
C ARG A 756 9.29 14.39 14.97
N PRO A 757 9.67 13.53 15.94
CA PRO A 757 9.01 13.44 17.23
C PRO A 757 9.23 14.72 18.07
N ILE A 758 8.13 15.26 18.58
CA ILE A 758 8.09 16.30 19.60
C ILE A 758 7.97 15.60 20.95
N VAL A 759 8.90 15.88 21.87
CA VAL A 759 9.03 15.20 23.17
C VAL A 759 9.12 16.19 24.33
N CYS A 760 8.85 15.73 25.54
CA CYS A 760 9.05 16.52 26.75
C CYS A 760 10.53 16.89 26.94
N LEU A 761 10.82 18.17 27.17
CA LEU A 761 12.18 18.69 27.30
C LEU A 761 12.75 18.61 28.72
N ARG A 762 11.95 18.18 29.72
CA ARG A 762 12.29 18.20 31.16
C ARG A 762 12.88 19.55 31.58
N CYS A 763 12.09 20.61 31.43
CA CYS A 763 12.50 21.98 31.68
C CYS A 763 13.02 22.17 33.12
N ALA A 764 14.11 22.91 33.31
CA ALA A 764 14.69 23.17 34.64
C ALA A 764 13.69 23.84 35.62
N LYS A 765 12.81 24.69 35.09
CA LYS A 765 11.58 25.14 35.74
C LYS A 765 10.44 24.86 34.78
N ALA A 766 9.52 23.97 35.14
CA ALA A 766 8.42 23.56 34.29
C ALA A 766 7.34 24.66 34.21
N PRO A 767 7.14 25.33 33.04
CA PRO A 767 6.07 26.31 32.89
C PRO A 767 4.69 25.68 33.07
N CYS A 768 4.53 24.43 32.62
CA CYS A 768 3.29 23.66 32.76
C CYS A 768 2.89 23.41 34.23
N ALA A 769 3.85 23.22 35.14
CA ALA A 769 3.57 23.13 36.57
C ALA A 769 3.26 24.52 37.16
N ALA A 770 4.05 25.53 36.79
CA ALA A 770 3.93 26.89 37.34
C ALA A 770 2.63 27.61 36.96
N VAL A 771 2.01 27.26 35.82
CA VAL A 771 0.74 27.85 35.38
C VAL A 771 -0.48 27.14 35.96
N CYS A 772 -0.31 25.99 36.63
CA CYS A 772 -1.44 25.19 37.10
C CYS A 772 -2.19 25.94 38.22
N PRO A 773 -3.47 26.31 38.02
CA PRO A 773 -4.19 27.15 38.98
C PRO A 773 -4.62 26.40 40.25
N VAL A 774 -4.54 25.07 40.23
CA VAL A 774 -5.01 24.16 41.28
C VAL A 774 -3.88 23.26 41.79
N ASP A 775 -2.62 23.54 41.42
CA ASP A 775 -1.43 22.77 41.82
C ASP A 775 -1.50 21.26 41.51
N ALA A 776 -2.33 20.84 40.54
CA ALA A 776 -2.45 19.45 40.12
C ALA A 776 -1.19 18.93 39.40
N ILE A 777 -0.36 19.81 38.83
CA ILE A 777 0.88 19.42 38.15
C ILE A 777 2.07 19.72 39.05
N THR A 778 2.81 18.69 39.43
CA THR A 778 3.99 18.77 40.29
C THR A 778 5.24 18.43 39.51
N GLN A 779 6.35 19.13 39.78
CA GLN A 779 7.65 18.83 39.20
C GLN A 779 8.56 18.18 40.25
N ASP A 780 9.07 16.99 39.95
CA ASP A 780 10.05 16.31 40.80
C ASP A 780 11.36 17.13 40.86
N PRO A 781 11.89 17.43 42.06
CA PRO A 781 13.06 18.29 42.20
C PRO A 781 14.38 17.63 41.72
N VAL A 782 14.44 16.29 41.66
CA VAL A 782 15.60 15.50 41.26
C VAL A 782 15.50 15.08 39.80
N THR A 783 14.43 14.37 39.45
CA THR A 783 14.20 13.83 38.12
C THR A 783 13.57 14.86 37.18
N ARG A 784 13.14 16.04 37.63
CA ARG A 784 12.53 17.07 36.77
C ARG A 784 11.32 16.59 35.94
N LEU A 785 10.84 15.37 36.18
CA LEU A 785 9.62 14.86 35.59
C LEU A 785 8.45 15.66 36.15
N VAL A 786 7.45 15.86 35.29
CA VAL A 786 6.21 16.48 35.70
C VAL A 786 5.15 15.40 35.77
N SER A 787 4.45 15.33 36.89
CA SER A 787 3.33 14.44 37.12
C SER A 787 2.06 15.27 37.30
N VAL A 788 0.93 14.73 36.86
CA VAL A 788 -0.39 15.32 37.08
C VAL A 788 -1.17 14.42 38.02
N ASP A 789 -1.80 15.03 39.03
CA ASP A 789 -2.84 14.41 39.82
C ASP A 789 -4.19 14.56 39.09
N PRO A 790 -4.76 13.46 38.55
CA PRO A 790 -6.00 13.52 37.79
C PRO A 790 -7.20 13.94 38.65
N ASP A 791 -7.19 13.65 39.95
CA ASP A 791 -8.33 13.96 40.85
C ASP A 791 -8.41 15.45 41.18
N THR A 792 -7.27 16.15 41.11
CA THR A 792 -7.17 17.60 41.34
C THR A 792 -7.25 18.40 40.04
N CYS A 793 -6.93 17.79 38.89
CA CYS A 793 -6.89 18.47 37.60
C CYS A 793 -8.29 18.92 37.14
N VAL A 794 -8.42 20.20 36.75
CA VAL A 794 -9.68 20.79 36.26
C VAL A 794 -9.77 20.88 34.73
N GLY A 795 -8.87 20.22 33.99
CA GLY A 795 -8.94 20.16 32.52
C GLY A 795 -8.67 21.48 31.77
N CYS A 796 -8.24 22.56 32.44
CA CYS A 796 -8.20 23.92 31.86
C CYS A 796 -7.23 24.16 30.67
N GLY A 797 -6.36 23.21 30.32
CA GLY A 797 -5.48 23.33 29.15
C GLY A 797 -4.31 24.32 29.22
N LEU A 798 -4.23 25.20 30.23
CA LEU A 798 -3.17 26.22 30.35
C LEU A 798 -1.75 25.63 30.28
N CYS A 799 -1.55 24.41 30.80
CA CYS A 799 -0.28 23.71 30.75
C CYS A 799 0.18 23.35 29.33
N ALA A 800 -0.76 23.09 28.41
CA ALA A 800 -0.49 22.84 27.00
C ALA A 800 -0.11 24.14 26.27
N GLU A 801 -0.83 25.23 26.53
CA GLU A 801 -0.57 26.55 25.92
C GLU A 801 0.82 27.10 26.25
N VAL A 802 1.28 26.92 27.49
CA VAL A 802 2.61 27.39 27.92
C VAL A 802 3.73 26.38 27.63
N CYS A 803 3.41 25.23 27.01
CA CYS A 803 4.39 24.19 26.76
C CYS A 803 5.39 24.64 25.69
N VAL A 804 6.62 24.92 26.10
CA VAL A 804 7.70 25.41 25.20
C VAL A 804 8.12 24.40 24.12
N SER A 805 7.79 23.12 24.27
CA SER A 805 7.99 22.14 23.19
C SER A 805 6.72 21.91 22.37
N GLY A 806 5.56 22.34 22.85
CA GLY A 806 4.26 22.01 22.29
C GLY A 806 3.83 20.56 22.52
N VAL A 807 4.55 19.75 23.31
CA VAL A 807 4.30 18.30 23.42
C VAL A 807 3.02 17.94 24.16
N ILE A 808 2.56 18.80 25.09
CA ILE A 808 1.47 18.45 26.00
C ILE A 808 0.15 18.51 25.22
N GLN A 809 -0.55 17.38 25.20
CA GLN A 809 -1.91 17.24 24.70
C GLN A 809 -2.83 16.92 25.87
N LEU A 810 -4.10 17.30 25.77
CA LEU A 810 -5.11 16.87 26.74
C LEU A 810 -5.70 15.54 26.30
N HIS A 811 -5.89 14.63 27.25
CA HIS A 811 -6.56 13.38 26.98
C HIS A 811 -7.99 13.67 26.48
N PRO A 812 -8.42 13.15 25.31
CA PRO A 812 -9.68 13.56 24.67
C PRO A 812 -10.94 13.26 25.50
N ARG A 813 -10.90 12.25 26.37
CA ARG A 813 -12.03 11.89 27.27
C ARG A 813 -12.01 12.53 28.67
N THR A 814 -10.84 12.69 29.28
CA THR A 814 -10.73 13.13 30.69
C THR A 814 -10.24 14.56 30.82
N GLU A 815 -9.78 15.18 29.72
CA GLU A 815 -9.16 16.50 29.66
C GLU A 815 -7.89 16.65 30.53
N VAL A 816 -7.42 15.57 31.13
CA VAL A 816 -6.18 15.54 31.92
C VAL A 816 -4.98 15.61 30.96
N PRO A 817 -3.97 16.46 31.22
CA PRO A 817 -2.80 16.56 30.35
C PRO A 817 -1.98 15.27 30.34
N LEU A 818 -1.62 14.82 29.14
CA LEU A 818 -0.77 13.66 28.91
C LEU A 818 0.70 14.05 29.09
N LEU A 819 1.27 13.69 30.24
CA LEU A 819 2.65 14.01 30.60
C LEU A 819 3.55 12.77 30.49
N CYS A 820 4.71 12.93 29.85
CA CYS A 820 5.72 11.87 29.73
C CYS A 820 6.35 11.56 31.09
N ASP A 821 6.26 10.30 31.50
CA ASP A 821 6.83 9.72 32.72
C ASP A 821 8.11 8.91 32.47
N LEU A 822 8.60 8.92 31.21
CA LEU A 822 9.70 8.09 30.71
C LEU A 822 9.52 6.58 30.90
N CYS A 823 8.28 6.11 31.09
CA CYS A 823 7.96 4.71 31.38
C CYS A 823 8.84 4.15 32.52
N GLY A 824 9.04 4.94 33.59
CA GLY A 824 9.89 4.52 34.72
C GLY A 824 11.39 4.43 34.42
N GLY A 825 11.85 4.93 33.26
CA GLY A 825 13.25 4.91 32.84
C GLY A 825 13.59 3.94 31.71
N ASP A 826 12.60 3.23 31.15
CA ASP A 826 12.75 2.45 29.93
C ASP A 826 11.65 2.80 28.92
N PRO A 827 11.74 3.94 28.22
CA PRO A 827 10.64 4.49 27.45
C PRO A 827 10.34 3.65 26.19
N GLU A 828 9.11 3.14 26.11
CA GLU A 828 8.65 2.29 25.00
C GLU A 828 8.78 2.98 23.63
N CYS A 829 8.55 4.29 23.59
CA CYS A 829 8.65 5.07 22.35
C CYS A 829 10.07 5.02 21.72
N ALA A 830 11.12 4.91 22.55
CA ALA A 830 12.49 4.76 22.09
C ALA A 830 12.77 3.31 21.65
N ARG A 831 12.30 2.32 22.42
CA ARG A 831 12.40 0.89 22.09
C ARG A 831 11.74 0.53 20.76
N ARG A 832 10.62 1.19 20.45
CA ARG A 832 9.86 0.99 19.20
C ARG A 832 10.43 1.75 18.00
N CYS A 833 11.48 2.56 18.16
CA CYS A 833 11.99 3.37 17.07
C CYS A 833 12.86 2.53 16.11
N PRO A 834 12.39 2.21 14.88
CA PRO A 834 13.11 1.27 14.00
C PRO A 834 14.43 1.84 13.46
N THR A 835 14.57 3.16 13.45
CA THR A 835 15.75 3.84 12.88
C THR A 835 16.70 4.40 13.93
N GLY A 836 16.37 4.29 15.23
CA GLY A 836 17.13 4.96 16.29
C GLY A 836 17.01 6.50 16.26
N ALA A 837 16.03 7.05 15.54
CA ALA A 837 15.75 8.49 15.52
C ALA A 837 15.28 9.04 16.89
N LEU A 838 14.78 8.17 17.77
CA LEU A 838 14.39 8.50 19.13
C LEU A 838 15.07 7.51 20.08
N VAL A 839 15.94 8.02 20.95
CA VAL A 839 16.70 7.22 21.91
C VAL A 839 16.59 7.77 23.33
N ALA A 840 16.76 6.90 24.32
CA ALA A 840 16.87 7.27 25.72
C ALA A 840 18.33 7.21 26.16
N VAL A 841 18.90 8.35 26.56
CA VAL A 841 20.31 8.45 26.99
C VAL A 841 20.43 8.89 28.43
N GLU A 842 21.46 8.40 29.13
CA GLU A 842 21.82 8.87 30.46
C GLU A 842 22.42 10.29 30.40
N GLY A 843 22.07 11.17 31.34
CA GLY A 843 22.75 12.46 31.43
C GLY A 843 22.16 13.45 32.43
N ARG A 844 23.07 14.18 33.12
CA ARG A 844 22.73 15.34 33.95
C ARG A 844 22.48 16.57 33.10
N ASP A 845 21.68 17.47 33.64
CA ASP A 845 21.22 18.75 33.10
C ASP A 845 22.22 19.50 32.18
N HIS A 846 21.82 19.67 30.92
CA HIS A 846 22.41 20.66 30.00
C HIS A 846 21.30 21.46 29.32
N ALA A 847 20.41 22.08 30.09
CA ALA A 847 19.54 23.14 29.58
C ALA A 847 20.24 24.51 29.62
N ALA A 848 21.05 24.82 28.59
CA ALA A 848 21.30 26.22 28.24
C ALA A 848 20.07 26.77 27.51
N LYS A 849 19.43 27.75 28.16
CA LYS A 849 18.07 28.29 27.99
C LYS A 849 17.83 29.15 26.73
N LYS A 850 18.53 28.93 25.61
CA LYS A 850 18.29 29.71 24.36
C LYS A 850 18.29 28.91 23.05
N THR A 851 18.59 27.61 23.08
CA THR A 851 18.94 26.86 21.86
C THR A 851 17.81 25.98 21.32
N ARG A 852 16.67 25.78 22.01
CA ARG A 852 15.79 24.63 21.70
C ARG A 852 14.60 24.94 20.77
N GLU A 853 13.93 26.09 20.89
CA GLU A 853 12.95 26.56 19.88
C GLU A 853 13.63 27.13 18.63
N GLN A 854 14.76 27.83 18.82
CA GLN A 854 15.60 28.24 17.70
C GLN A 854 16.20 27.03 16.99
N ALA A 855 16.57 25.94 17.66
CA ALA A 855 17.02 24.72 16.98
C ALA A 855 15.90 23.99 16.26
N GLY A 856 14.65 23.95 16.72
CA GLY A 856 13.56 23.34 15.92
C GLY A 856 13.42 24.00 14.53
N ARG A 857 13.20 25.32 14.53
CA ARG A 857 13.06 26.12 13.29
C ARG A 857 14.38 26.27 12.51
N ARG A 858 15.53 26.25 13.20
CA ARG A 858 16.87 26.29 12.55
C ARG A 858 17.25 24.93 12.00
N THR A 859 16.88 23.82 12.63
CA THR A 859 17.09 22.45 12.14
C THR A 859 16.23 22.20 10.92
N GLU A 860 14.97 22.63 10.89
CA GLU A 860 14.17 22.60 9.64
C GLU A 860 14.83 23.39 8.51
N ARG A 861 15.24 24.64 8.77
CA ARG A 861 15.94 25.50 7.80
C ARG A 861 17.36 25.00 7.46
N GLN A 862 18.02 24.27 8.34
CA GLN A 862 19.38 23.76 8.19
C GLN A 862 19.36 22.42 7.46
N LEU A 863 18.45 21.50 7.77
CA LEU A 863 18.25 20.27 7.03
C LEU A 863 17.82 20.55 5.58
N ALA A 864 16.90 21.51 5.39
CA ALA A 864 16.53 21.97 4.05
C ALA A 864 17.71 22.55 3.24
N LYS A 865 18.72 23.11 3.92
CA LYS A 865 19.99 23.58 3.32
C LYS A 865 21.01 22.45 3.15
N VAL A 866 21.13 21.54 4.10
CA VAL A 866 22.07 20.41 4.10
C VAL A 866 21.72 19.43 2.98
N TRP A 867 20.43 19.15 2.74
CA TRP A 867 20.03 18.26 1.65
C TRP A 867 20.26 18.84 0.25
N GLY A 868 20.58 20.13 0.13
CA GLY A 868 21.00 20.75 -1.12
C GLY A 868 22.51 20.70 -1.38
N SER A 869 23.30 20.15 -0.46
CA SER A 869 24.76 20.06 -0.56
C SER A 869 25.21 18.70 -1.09
N ALA A 870 26.03 18.68 -2.14
CA ALA A 870 26.58 17.46 -2.73
C ALA A 870 27.44 16.63 -1.74
N ASP A 871 28.05 17.27 -0.73
CA ASP A 871 28.93 16.61 0.25
C ASP A 871 28.23 16.14 1.54
N ALA A 872 26.89 16.20 1.61
CA ALA A 872 26.18 15.81 2.83
C ALA A 872 26.22 14.29 3.03
N LYS A 873 26.62 13.81 4.23
CA LYS A 873 26.38 12.41 4.63
C LYS A 873 24.89 12.19 4.74
N ARG A 874 24.28 11.35 3.90
CA ARG A 874 22.82 11.20 3.89
C ARG A 874 22.37 10.06 4.79
N PRO A 875 21.25 10.21 5.51
CA PRO A 875 20.65 9.15 6.33
C PRO A 875 20.41 7.83 5.58
N VAL A 876 20.12 7.89 4.28
CA VAL A 876 19.90 6.72 3.44
C VAL A 876 21.15 5.85 3.24
N ASP A 877 22.34 6.42 3.42
CA ASP A 877 23.62 5.71 3.26
C ASP A 877 23.96 4.85 4.50
N ARG A 878 23.22 5.03 5.61
CA ARG A 878 23.41 4.24 6.84
C ARG A 878 22.50 3.01 6.81
N PRO A 879 23.03 1.77 6.96
CA PRO A 879 22.21 0.59 7.15
C PRO A 879 21.25 0.76 8.33
N MET A 880 20.06 0.17 8.25
CA MET A 880 19.12 0.18 9.37
C MET A 880 19.53 -0.89 10.38
N THR A 881 19.61 -0.53 11.66
CA THR A 881 19.88 -1.44 12.78
C THR A 881 18.65 -1.45 13.70
N PRO A 882 17.56 -2.12 13.29
CA PRO A 882 16.30 -2.07 14.04
C PRO A 882 16.46 -2.72 15.42
N PRO A 883 15.78 -2.21 16.47
CA PRO A 883 15.75 -2.85 17.78
C PRO A 883 14.78 -4.04 17.78
N ASP A 884 15.09 -5.05 18.60
CA ASP A 884 14.12 -6.05 18.99
C ASP A 884 12.95 -5.38 19.75
N PRO A 885 11.69 -5.66 19.39
CA PRO A 885 10.55 -4.98 19.98
C PRO A 885 10.36 -5.27 21.48
N GLU A 886 10.89 -6.40 22.00
CA GLU A 886 10.73 -6.83 23.39
C GLU A 886 11.97 -6.58 24.26
N THR A 887 13.16 -6.54 23.69
CA THR A 887 14.39 -6.28 24.46
C THR A 887 14.99 -4.90 24.22
N GLY A 888 14.65 -4.24 23.11
CA GLY A 888 15.28 -2.99 22.67
C GLY A 888 16.73 -3.16 22.17
N ILE A 889 17.27 -4.38 22.23
CA ILE A 889 18.62 -4.69 21.75
C ILE A 889 18.60 -4.68 20.22
N PRO A 890 19.57 -4.04 19.54
CA PRO A 890 19.62 -4.03 18.08
C PRO A 890 19.65 -5.45 17.50
N ILE A 891 18.66 -5.79 16.68
CA ILE A 891 18.69 -6.95 15.80
C ILE A 891 19.67 -6.60 14.69
N LYS A 892 20.73 -7.41 14.58
CA LYS A 892 21.55 -7.38 13.37
C LYS A 892 20.76 -8.17 12.33
N PRO A 893 20.22 -7.51 11.29
CA PRO A 893 19.65 -8.26 10.18
C PRO A 893 20.72 -9.22 9.66
N PRO A 894 20.34 -10.38 9.12
CA PRO A 894 21.31 -11.26 8.48
C PRO A 894 22.14 -10.43 7.50
N LYS A 895 23.46 -10.70 7.43
CA LYS A 895 24.28 -10.17 6.34
C LYS A 895 23.50 -10.45 5.05
N ILE A 896 23.40 -9.44 4.17
CA ILE A 896 22.73 -9.56 2.87
C ILE A 896 23.10 -10.95 2.30
N PHE A 897 22.09 -11.76 2.03
CA PHE A 897 22.12 -13.22 1.85
C PHE A 897 22.19 -14.07 3.14
N LYS A 898 21.02 -14.34 3.75
CA LYS A 898 20.70 -15.57 4.53
C LYS A 898 19.19 -15.81 4.81
N GLY A 899 18.26 -14.90 4.47
CA GLY A 899 16.85 -15.30 4.31
C GLY A 899 16.71 -16.10 3.01
N ASN A 900 15.94 -17.20 3.00
CA ASN A 900 15.85 -18.20 1.92
C ASN A 900 16.17 -17.59 0.55
N PRO A 901 17.46 -17.59 0.15
CA PRO A 901 17.83 -17.01 -1.12
C PRO A 901 17.21 -17.93 -2.16
N PRO A 902 16.50 -17.39 -3.15
CA PRO A 902 16.18 -18.21 -4.29
C PRO A 902 17.53 -18.74 -4.82
N PRO A 903 17.67 -20.04 -5.14
CA PRO A 903 18.96 -20.67 -5.41
C PRO A 903 19.80 -19.85 -6.41
N PRO A 904 21.13 -19.93 -6.41
CA PRO A 904 21.97 -19.30 -7.45
C PRO A 904 21.32 -19.45 -8.83
N LEU A 905 21.39 -18.41 -9.68
CA LEU A 905 20.72 -18.42 -10.99
C LEU A 905 21.06 -19.70 -11.78
N GLU A 906 22.30 -20.16 -11.64
CA GLU A 906 22.89 -21.39 -12.18
C GLU A 906 22.12 -22.67 -11.77
N ASP A 907 21.56 -22.70 -10.57
CA ASP A 907 20.77 -23.80 -10.01
C ASP A 907 19.28 -23.71 -10.41
N ARG A 908 18.83 -22.58 -10.97
CA ARG A 908 17.46 -22.38 -11.50
C ARG A 908 17.33 -22.70 -12.99
N VAL A 909 18.44 -22.99 -13.66
CA VAL A 909 18.53 -23.11 -15.13
C VAL A 909 18.75 -24.56 -15.60
N LYS A 910 18.65 -25.56 -14.72
CA LYS A 910 18.81 -26.97 -15.14
C LYS A 910 17.53 -27.57 -15.70
N TYR A 911 17.20 -27.21 -16.94
CA TYR A 911 16.48 -28.11 -17.84
C TYR A 911 17.07 -27.99 -19.24
N ASP A 912 17.77 -29.04 -19.67
CA ASP A 912 18.03 -29.31 -21.08
C ASP A 912 16.67 -29.43 -21.78
N LEU A 913 16.24 -28.38 -22.48
CA LEU A 913 14.98 -28.34 -23.23
C LEU A 913 14.98 -29.21 -24.50
N PHE A 914 15.92 -30.15 -24.62
CA PHE A 914 16.02 -31.08 -25.73
C PHE A 914 16.55 -32.43 -25.23
N GLU A 915 15.67 -33.26 -24.63
CA GLU A 915 15.85 -34.70 -24.82
C GLU A 915 15.51 -35.00 -26.29
N GLU A 916 16.54 -35.08 -27.13
CA GLU A 916 16.44 -35.71 -28.44
C GLU A 916 15.96 -37.15 -28.24
N GLU A 917 14.68 -37.41 -28.53
CA GLU A 917 14.18 -38.76 -28.74
C GLU A 917 14.95 -39.39 -29.92
N ASN A 918 15.60 -40.54 -29.65
CA ASN A 918 15.99 -41.50 -30.67
C ASN A 918 14.77 -42.23 -31.24
#